data_AF-A0A2R6RFQ0-F1
#
_entry.id   AF-A0A2R6RFQ0-F1
#
_cell.length_a   1.000
_cell.length_b   1.000
_cell.length_c   1.000
_cell.angle_alpha   90.00
_cell.angle_beta   90.00
_cell.angle_gamma   90.00
#
_symmetry.space_group_name_H-M   'P 1'
#
loop_
_entity.id
_entity.type
_entity.pdbx_description
1 polymer ?
#
loop_
_entity_poly.entity_id
_entity_poly.type
_entity_poly.pdbx_seq_one_letter_code
_entity_poly.pdbx_strand_id
1 'polypeptide(L)'
;MSSAGRDGAGNVSDGSSTRSLGEISEEETVRVGVDLVSAARRNIGFLRVVAESDWLHHKPTISEAIRRYDELWMPLISDLTVGSNLQMVLPPIDIEWVWFCHTLNPVSYRQYCESRFSKLIGKPAIFNEENEEYALTRCRDIWISRYPSESFENELGSDESASCVTNEELLSQVLKLRNLYTKFAEPYMLETVYLIAARKRYKRFLYLMQRFSYGCGRLVPASDILLMWVNHQSYPMVYEADMREMEGVMGKVAAVWEEVNEEEMEETKKLWVKTFDQPYETTGGEINGGAAKVKPPVHWEVADEDVNIRYKSMLPRFLLEVCVFVKLDSKIKAMQGNKSCEFLRLRTVRCHRELKIDKQVSTFPLDSWHKAWHLYCEFGTRGVVLDLRDRGGRFFKGSKIKENVTFLWNDLLRSTSLALEREIEQRVRVVSSITPPVQAPYLLKCVPDQVTDDSGAMISDVILRMNQYHPQEGRWLSRTVLDHAGRECFVVRMRVGGGFWRRGAETPSAVKWEDRITEIREGSWSYVAGSIGRAPAKVVGTATPIEPSEQWNASWKFSTGDELMIRWEASTSQSGLRCHLKTETSSDTTVKLLVGRKMQYQRRNTGSRNKEYEENTNIVAADHLEGDGEEDGFMTLVRFSEDNPIGKATALLNWKLLVVEFSPEEDAVFVLLLCISILRSVSELRKEDVGNLLIRRRLKEARLGDRDWASVILHPSSCSPSISSPHLQPWYCNAKVVMASDDNSRLPTSSYSLVEGGDKLFKRGLISCEQPTFLHPFN
;
A
#
# COMPACT_ATOMS: atom_id res chain seq x y z
N MET A 1 34.28 -38.43 33.39
CA MET A 1 33.37 -39.03 34.39
C MET A 1 31.96 -38.90 33.82
N SER A 2 31.48 -39.78 32.94
CA SER A 2 31.00 -41.16 33.12
C SER A 2 29.82 -41.31 34.09
N SER A 3 28.61 -41.46 33.52
CA SER A 3 27.53 -42.44 33.87
C SER A 3 26.18 -41.84 33.44
N ALA A 4 25.54 -42.28 32.35
CA ALA A 4 24.62 -43.42 32.27
C ALA A 4 23.43 -43.27 33.25
N GLY A 5 22.14 -43.31 32.88
CA GLY A 5 21.43 -43.83 31.70
C GLY A 5 20.21 -44.61 32.23
N ARG A 6 19.00 -44.37 31.70
CA ARG A 6 17.94 -45.40 31.62
C ARG A 6 16.78 -44.99 30.72
N ASP A 7 16.44 -45.95 29.87
CA ASP A 7 15.50 -45.95 28.77
C ASP A 7 14.03 -46.03 29.19
N GLY A 8 13.17 -45.52 28.31
CA GLY A 8 11.74 -45.81 28.26
C GLY A 8 11.30 -45.88 26.80
N ALA A 9 11.32 -47.09 26.23
CA ALA A 9 10.91 -47.37 24.86
C ALA A 9 9.39 -47.22 24.67
N GLY A 10 8.99 -46.51 23.62
CA GLY A 10 7.63 -46.45 23.10
C GLY A 10 7.68 -46.48 21.58
N ASN A 11 7.25 -47.60 21.00
CA ASN A 11 7.25 -47.91 19.58
C ASN A 11 6.63 -46.79 18.72
N VAL A 12 7.42 -46.18 17.84
CA VAL A 12 6.94 -45.45 16.67
C VAL A 12 7.09 -46.37 15.46
N SER A 13 5.96 -46.77 14.90
CA SER A 13 5.90 -47.50 13.64
C SER A 13 6.33 -46.57 12.51
N ASP A 14 7.54 -46.77 12.00
CA ASP A 14 8.06 -46.17 10.78
C ASP A 14 7.23 -46.64 9.57
N GLY A 15 6.29 -45.80 9.16
CA GLY A 15 5.65 -45.87 7.86
C GLY A 15 6.49 -45.11 6.83
N SER A 16 7.52 -45.77 6.32
CA SER A 16 8.34 -45.34 5.19
C SER A 16 7.46 -44.90 4.00
N SER A 17 7.41 -43.59 3.74
CA SER A 17 7.15 -43.04 2.41
C SER A 17 8.42 -42.36 1.94
N THR A 18 9.30 -43.16 1.36
CA THR A 18 10.40 -42.75 0.51
C THR A 18 9.83 -41.94 -0.67
N ARG A 19 9.72 -40.62 -0.52
CA ARG A 19 9.66 -39.71 -1.68
C ARG A 19 11.08 -39.54 -2.20
N SER A 20 11.26 -39.97 -3.44
CA SER A 20 12.52 -39.95 -4.18
C SER A 20 13.17 -38.58 -4.19
N LEU A 21 14.48 -38.57 -3.97
CA LEU A 21 15.38 -37.52 -4.42
C LEU A 21 15.43 -37.56 -5.96
N GLY A 22 15.05 -36.46 -6.62
CA GLY A 22 15.58 -36.08 -7.94
C GLY A 22 14.89 -36.66 -9.18
N GLU A 23 13.66 -36.26 -9.46
CA GLU A 23 13.22 -36.08 -10.86
C GLU A 23 13.02 -34.57 -11.07
N ILE A 24 13.95 -33.95 -11.79
CA ILE A 24 13.74 -32.59 -12.32
C ILE A 24 12.56 -32.70 -13.28
N SER A 25 11.44 -32.04 -12.95
CA SER A 25 10.27 -32.03 -13.84
C SER A 25 10.67 -31.52 -15.23
N GLU A 26 10.16 -32.14 -16.31
CA GLU A 26 10.41 -31.69 -17.70
C GLU A 26 10.15 -30.18 -17.86
N GLU A 27 9.28 -29.60 -17.04
CA GLU A 27 8.99 -28.16 -16.95
C GLU A 27 10.19 -27.29 -16.56
N GLU A 28 11.05 -27.77 -15.66
CA GLU A 28 12.24 -27.02 -15.20
C GLU A 28 13.37 -27.08 -16.23
N THR A 29 13.25 -27.96 -17.24
CA THR A 29 14.23 -28.11 -18.32
C THR A 29 14.13 -27.04 -19.41
N VAL A 30 13.03 -26.26 -19.46
CA VAL A 30 12.93 -25.11 -20.36
C VAL A 30 14.04 -24.11 -19.99
N ARG A 31 15.00 -23.98 -20.90
CA ARG A 31 16.15 -23.08 -20.74
C ARG A 31 15.74 -21.69 -21.23
N VAL A 32 16.13 -20.69 -20.46
CA VAL A 32 16.07 -19.29 -20.85
C VAL A 32 17.50 -18.77 -20.69
N GLY A 33 18.09 -18.27 -21.78
CA GLY A 33 19.49 -17.89 -21.87
C GLY A 33 19.83 -16.57 -21.18
N VAL A 34 18.82 -15.82 -20.73
CA VAL A 34 18.98 -14.54 -20.01
C VAL A 34 18.53 -14.67 -18.55
N ASP A 35 19.23 -14.00 -17.64
CA ASP A 35 18.78 -13.86 -16.26
C ASP A 35 17.59 -12.91 -16.17
N LEU A 36 16.40 -13.46 -16.36
CA LEU A 36 15.14 -12.70 -16.35
C LEU A 36 14.87 -12.00 -15.01
N VAL A 37 15.40 -12.48 -13.89
CA VAL A 37 15.17 -11.84 -12.59
C VAL A 37 15.90 -10.50 -12.55
N SER A 38 17.19 -10.53 -12.88
CA SER A 38 18.02 -9.32 -12.93
C SER A 38 17.56 -8.37 -14.04
N ALA A 39 17.23 -8.91 -15.24
CA ALA A 39 16.70 -8.13 -16.34
C ALA A 39 15.37 -7.44 -16.01
N ALA A 40 14.43 -8.14 -15.37
CA ALA A 40 13.14 -7.56 -15.00
C ALA A 40 13.29 -6.47 -13.95
N ARG A 41 14.11 -6.68 -12.91
CA ARG A 41 14.36 -5.65 -11.89
C ARG A 41 14.92 -4.38 -12.50
N ARG A 42 15.93 -4.51 -13.36
CA ARG A 42 16.56 -3.42 -14.10
C ARG A 42 15.55 -2.69 -14.99
N ASN A 43 14.80 -3.44 -15.79
CA ASN A 43 13.87 -2.85 -16.75
C ASN A 43 12.66 -2.22 -16.08
N ILE A 44 12.19 -2.68 -14.90
CA ILE A 44 11.15 -1.96 -14.15
C ILE A 44 11.68 -0.60 -13.69
N GLY A 45 12.93 -0.52 -13.22
CA GLY A 45 13.59 0.75 -12.87
C GLY A 45 13.67 1.69 -14.07
N PHE A 46 14.17 1.19 -15.21
CA PHE A 46 14.19 1.93 -16.47
C PHE A 46 12.80 2.42 -16.90
N LEU A 47 11.78 1.55 -16.86
CA LEU A 47 10.40 1.92 -17.23
C LEU A 47 9.81 2.98 -16.30
N ARG A 48 10.20 2.98 -15.02
CA ARG A 48 9.80 4.03 -14.07
C ARG A 48 10.38 5.38 -14.50
N VAL A 49 11.69 5.44 -14.75
CA VAL A 49 12.36 6.67 -15.18
C VAL A 49 11.73 7.20 -16.48
N VAL A 50 11.43 6.31 -17.44
CA VAL A 50 10.72 6.70 -18.67
C VAL A 50 9.34 7.29 -18.38
N ALA A 51 8.58 6.69 -17.46
CA ALA A 51 7.23 7.14 -17.12
C ALA A 51 7.19 8.44 -16.30
N GLU A 52 8.24 8.72 -15.52
CA GLU A 52 8.39 9.96 -14.74
C GLU A 52 8.98 11.11 -15.59
N SER A 53 9.62 10.79 -16.71
CA SER A 53 10.20 11.76 -17.64
C SER A 53 9.18 12.23 -18.68
N ASP A 54 8.33 13.19 -18.33
CA ASP A 54 7.25 13.72 -19.20
C ASP A 54 7.73 14.10 -20.61
N TRP A 55 8.95 14.62 -20.74
CA TRP A 55 9.53 15.04 -22.02
C TRP A 55 9.70 13.87 -23.02
N LEU A 56 9.89 12.62 -22.56
CA LEU A 56 9.97 11.42 -23.40
C LEU A 56 8.63 11.04 -24.04
N HIS A 57 7.52 11.58 -23.52
CA HIS A 57 6.18 11.32 -24.02
C HIS A 57 5.71 12.35 -25.05
N HIS A 58 6.45 13.45 -25.22
CA HIS A 58 6.14 14.47 -26.22
C HIS A 58 6.44 13.96 -27.64
N LYS A 59 5.47 14.14 -28.54
CA LYS A 59 5.58 13.67 -29.93
C LYS A 59 6.85 14.17 -30.66
N PRO A 60 7.27 15.45 -30.56
CA PRO A 60 8.51 15.92 -31.18
C PRO A 60 9.75 15.19 -30.66
N THR A 61 9.85 15.00 -29.34
CA THR A 61 10.93 14.24 -28.71
C THR A 61 10.98 12.81 -29.23
N ILE A 62 9.82 12.13 -29.29
CA ILE A 62 9.74 10.75 -29.79
C ILE A 62 10.19 10.67 -31.26
N SER A 63 9.76 11.63 -32.09
CA SER A 63 10.20 11.70 -33.49
C SER A 63 11.72 11.82 -33.61
N GLU A 64 12.32 12.69 -32.81
CA GLU A 64 13.78 12.86 -32.81
C GLU A 64 14.50 11.64 -32.24
N ALA A 65 13.99 11.03 -31.16
CA ALA A 65 14.51 9.79 -30.61
C ALA A 65 14.48 8.65 -31.65
N ILE A 66 13.43 8.57 -32.46
CA ILE A 66 13.32 7.60 -33.56
C ILE A 66 14.38 7.87 -34.64
N ARG A 67 14.61 9.13 -35.03
CA ARG A 67 15.66 9.50 -35.97
C ARG A 67 17.05 9.14 -35.42
N ARG A 68 17.36 9.53 -34.18
CA ARG A 68 18.63 9.21 -33.51
C ARG A 68 18.83 7.70 -33.36
N TYR A 69 17.77 6.96 -33.02
CA TYR A 69 17.78 5.50 -32.99
C TYR A 69 18.11 4.91 -34.37
N ASP A 70 17.41 5.35 -35.41
CA ASP A 70 17.49 4.78 -36.74
C ASP A 70 18.78 5.14 -37.50
N GLU A 71 19.17 6.41 -37.47
CA GLU A 71 20.28 6.97 -38.26
C GLU A 71 21.64 6.92 -37.54
N LEU A 72 21.65 6.99 -36.20
CA LEU A 72 22.88 7.10 -35.42
C LEU A 72 23.15 5.83 -34.62
N TRP A 73 22.24 5.45 -33.74
CA TRP A 73 22.47 4.35 -32.79
C TRP A 73 22.57 2.99 -33.47
N MET A 74 21.60 2.62 -34.32
CA MET A 74 21.56 1.30 -34.94
C MET A 74 22.79 1.02 -35.83
N PRO A 75 23.26 1.96 -36.67
CA PRO A 75 24.55 1.82 -37.36
C PRO A 75 25.75 1.73 -36.41
N LEU A 76 25.80 2.59 -35.37
CA LEU A 76 26.89 2.57 -34.39
C LEU A 76 27.01 1.20 -33.71
N ILE A 77 25.91 0.68 -33.15
CA ILE A 77 25.95 -0.60 -32.43
C ILE A 77 26.18 -1.78 -33.39
N SER A 78 25.73 -1.69 -34.64
CA SER A 78 26.05 -2.68 -35.67
C SER A 78 27.56 -2.76 -35.92
N ASP A 79 28.25 -1.62 -36.02
CA ASP A 79 29.71 -1.59 -36.20
C ASP A 79 30.45 -2.11 -34.97
N LEU A 80 30.00 -1.71 -33.77
CA LEU A 80 30.63 -2.14 -32.50
C LEU A 80 30.49 -3.65 -32.24
N THR A 81 29.50 -4.30 -32.86
CA THR A 81 29.25 -5.75 -32.76
C THR A 81 29.94 -6.56 -33.86
N VAL A 82 30.83 -5.94 -34.66
CA VAL A 82 31.71 -6.65 -35.61
C VAL A 82 32.86 -7.31 -34.84
N GLY A 83 32.62 -8.52 -34.34
CA GLY A 83 33.51 -9.29 -33.48
C GLY A 83 32.70 -9.95 -32.37
N SER A 84 33.02 -11.19 -31.98
CA SER A 84 32.15 -12.09 -31.19
C SER A 84 31.74 -11.62 -29.78
N ASN A 85 32.05 -10.38 -29.37
CA ASN A 85 31.69 -9.82 -28.08
C ASN A 85 30.77 -8.60 -28.23
N LEU A 86 29.57 -8.68 -27.63
CA LEU A 86 28.72 -7.49 -27.43
C LEU A 86 29.49 -6.48 -26.57
N GLN A 87 29.66 -5.26 -27.06
CA GLN A 87 30.30 -4.21 -26.27
C GLN A 87 29.37 -3.74 -25.15
N MET A 88 29.95 -3.47 -23.98
CA MET A 88 29.25 -2.94 -22.81
C MET A 88 29.01 -1.44 -23.02
N VAL A 89 28.00 -1.11 -23.81
CA VAL A 89 27.56 0.25 -24.13
C VAL A 89 26.05 0.36 -23.97
N LEU A 90 25.59 1.45 -23.37
CA LEU A 90 24.17 1.74 -23.16
C LEU A 90 23.83 3.08 -23.84
N PRO A 91 22.79 3.14 -24.70
CA PRO A 91 22.45 4.38 -25.38
C PRO A 91 21.86 5.43 -24.43
N PRO A 92 21.75 6.70 -24.87
CA PRO A 92 20.88 7.69 -24.26
C PRO A 92 19.46 7.16 -24.01
N ILE A 93 18.80 7.66 -22.97
CA ILE A 93 17.52 7.11 -22.48
C ILE A 93 16.39 7.15 -23.53
N ASP A 94 16.34 8.18 -24.35
CA ASP A 94 15.35 8.33 -25.43
C ASP A 94 15.52 7.27 -26.51
N ILE A 95 16.77 7.01 -26.90
CA ILE A 95 17.14 5.95 -27.85
C ILE A 95 16.90 4.58 -27.22
N GLU A 96 17.23 4.40 -25.93
CA GLU A 96 16.99 3.15 -25.22
C GLU A 96 15.50 2.81 -25.21
N TRP A 97 14.63 3.80 -24.98
CA TRP A 97 13.18 3.64 -24.99
C TRP A 97 12.65 3.18 -26.35
N VAL A 98 13.09 3.83 -27.44
CA VAL A 98 12.72 3.42 -28.79
C VAL A 98 13.23 2.01 -29.10
N TRP A 99 14.47 1.69 -28.73
CA TRP A 99 15.05 0.36 -28.95
C TRP A 99 14.28 -0.72 -28.18
N PHE A 100 13.97 -0.46 -26.91
CA PHE A 100 13.16 -1.36 -26.08
C PHE A 100 11.79 -1.61 -26.73
N CYS A 101 11.08 -0.56 -27.14
CA CYS A 101 9.78 -0.69 -27.82
C CYS A 101 9.86 -1.56 -29.08
N HIS A 102 10.86 -1.31 -29.92
CA HIS A 102 11.04 -2.04 -31.18
C HIS A 102 11.29 -3.53 -30.94
N THR A 103 12.08 -3.89 -29.92
CA THR A 103 12.34 -5.30 -29.58
C THR A 103 11.11 -6.07 -29.09
N LEU A 104 10.07 -5.38 -28.62
CA LEU A 104 8.80 -6.03 -28.23
C LEU A 104 7.97 -6.51 -29.43
N ASN A 105 8.38 -6.16 -30.65
CA ASN A 105 7.89 -6.77 -31.89
C ASN A 105 9.03 -7.55 -32.58
N PRO A 106 9.33 -8.79 -32.15
CA PRO A 106 10.50 -9.53 -32.63
C PRO A 106 10.53 -9.75 -34.14
N VAL A 107 9.36 -9.89 -34.78
CA VAL A 107 9.25 -10.08 -36.23
C VAL A 107 9.66 -8.81 -36.97
N SER A 108 9.08 -7.66 -36.61
CA SER A 108 9.41 -6.36 -37.19
C SER A 108 10.87 -5.98 -36.93
N TYR A 109 11.35 -6.19 -35.69
CA TYR A 109 12.73 -5.91 -35.31
C TYR A 109 13.75 -6.74 -36.09
N ARG A 110 13.49 -8.05 -36.28
CA ARG A 110 14.35 -8.92 -37.09
C ARG A 110 14.40 -8.44 -38.54
N GLN A 111 13.26 -8.19 -39.16
CA GLN A 111 13.18 -7.71 -40.55
C GLN A 111 13.93 -6.38 -40.73
N TYR A 112 13.79 -5.47 -39.77
CA TYR A 112 14.55 -4.22 -39.73
C TYR A 112 16.06 -4.46 -39.68
N CYS A 113 16.52 -5.32 -38.79
CA CYS A 113 17.95 -5.60 -38.63
C CYS A 113 18.54 -6.36 -39.85
N GLU A 114 17.82 -7.34 -40.38
CA GLU A 114 18.22 -8.11 -41.57
C GLU A 114 18.31 -7.24 -42.82
N SER A 115 17.30 -6.40 -43.06
CA SER A 115 17.25 -5.53 -44.25
C SER A 115 18.35 -4.47 -44.26
N ARG A 116 18.69 -3.92 -43.09
CA ARG A 116 19.64 -2.81 -42.97
C ARG A 116 21.08 -3.22 -42.66
N PHE A 117 21.26 -4.30 -41.90
CA PHE A 117 22.57 -4.71 -41.37
C PHE A 117 22.93 -6.17 -41.68
N SER A 118 22.02 -6.92 -42.32
CA SER A 118 22.21 -8.34 -42.66
C SER A 118 22.55 -9.25 -41.46
N LYS A 119 22.19 -8.83 -40.25
CA LYS A 119 22.34 -9.58 -39.00
C LYS A 119 21.34 -9.09 -37.97
N LEU A 120 20.93 -9.96 -37.05
CA LEU A 120 20.18 -9.54 -35.88
C LEU A 120 21.12 -8.85 -34.88
N ILE A 121 20.72 -7.67 -34.39
CA ILE A 121 21.50 -6.90 -33.42
C ILE A 121 21.01 -7.23 -32.02
N GLY A 122 21.94 -7.59 -31.13
CA GLY A 122 21.65 -7.94 -29.73
C GLY A 122 21.80 -6.76 -28.77
N LYS A 123 21.12 -6.84 -27.62
CA LYS A 123 21.32 -5.95 -26.47
C LYS A 123 22.32 -6.58 -25.49
N PRO A 124 23.31 -5.83 -24.94
CA PRO A 124 24.20 -6.36 -23.92
C PRO A 124 23.45 -6.66 -22.61
N ALA A 125 23.79 -7.76 -21.94
CA ALA A 125 23.20 -8.17 -20.67
C ALA A 125 23.84 -7.42 -19.50
N ILE A 126 23.42 -6.18 -19.28
CA ILE A 126 23.90 -5.28 -18.23
C ILE A 126 22.80 -5.13 -17.19
N PHE A 127 23.05 -5.57 -15.95
CA PHE A 127 22.01 -5.64 -14.91
C PHE A 127 22.37 -4.97 -13.60
N ASN A 128 23.65 -4.66 -13.35
CA ASN A 128 24.08 -4.01 -12.14
C ASN A 128 24.43 -2.55 -12.42
N GLU A 129 24.23 -1.70 -11.41
CA GLU A 129 24.34 -0.25 -11.51
C GLU A 129 25.74 0.21 -11.94
N GLU A 130 26.80 -0.39 -11.39
CA GLU A 130 28.19 -0.05 -11.75
C GLU A 130 28.49 -0.29 -13.24
N ASN A 131 28.03 -1.41 -13.79
CA ASN A 131 28.21 -1.71 -15.21
C ASN A 131 27.32 -0.83 -16.09
N GLU A 132 26.15 -0.40 -15.61
CA GLU A 132 25.29 0.54 -16.32
C GLU A 132 25.94 1.93 -16.44
N GLU A 133 26.44 2.47 -15.32
CA GLU A 133 27.12 3.77 -15.30
C GLU A 133 28.37 3.73 -16.19
N TYR A 134 29.16 2.66 -16.10
CA TYR A 134 30.32 2.46 -16.99
C TYR A 134 29.90 2.39 -18.46
N ALA A 135 28.85 1.62 -18.79
CA ALA A 135 28.39 1.45 -20.16
C ALA A 135 27.83 2.74 -20.76
N LEU A 136 27.13 3.54 -19.97
CA LEU A 136 26.61 4.84 -20.36
C LEU A 136 27.75 5.83 -20.59
N THR A 137 28.71 5.92 -19.66
CA THR A 137 29.89 6.80 -19.78
C THR A 137 30.71 6.44 -21.01
N ARG A 138 30.98 5.14 -21.21
CA ARG A 138 31.67 4.65 -22.39
C ARG A 138 30.91 4.97 -23.67
N CYS A 139 29.59 4.81 -23.67
CA CYS A 139 28.77 5.18 -24.83
C CYS A 139 28.86 6.67 -25.13
N ARG A 140 28.84 7.52 -24.10
CA ARG A 140 28.97 8.98 -24.23
C ARG A 140 30.29 9.36 -24.88
N ASP A 141 31.41 8.75 -24.48
CA ASP A 141 32.72 9.00 -25.10
C ASP A 141 32.75 8.62 -26.59
N ILE A 142 32.19 7.45 -26.93
CA ILE A 142 32.10 6.99 -28.32
C ILE A 142 31.18 7.91 -29.13
N TRP A 143 30.06 8.32 -28.56
CA TRP A 143 29.08 9.19 -29.20
C TRP A 143 29.69 10.56 -29.53
N ILE A 144 30.33 11.20 -28.56
CA ILE A 144 31.00 12.50 -28.76
C ILE A 144 32.09 12.41 -29.83
N SER A 145 32.85 11.30 -29.85
CA SER A 145 33.88 11.09 -30.86
C SER A 145 33.31 10.84 -32.26
N ARG A 146 32.20 10.12 -32.39
CA ARG A 146 31.64 9.69 -33.69
C ARG A 146 30.66 10.70 -34.28
N TYR A 147 29.92 11.40 -33.42
CA TYR A 147 28.91 12.37 -33.80
C TYR A 147 29.12 13.71 -33.06
N PRO A 148 30.21 14.46 -33.36
CA PRO A 148 30.53 15.68 -32.63
C PRO A 148 29.46 16.79 -32.72
N SER A 149 28.60 16.73 -33.73
CA SER A 149 27.50 17.68 -33.95
C SER A 149 26.18 17.26 -33.29
N GLU A 150 26.10 16.06 -32.72
CA GLU A 150 24.88 15.50 -32.13
C GLU A 150 25.04 15.46 -30.61
N SER A 151 24.12 16.10 -29.89
CA SER A 151 24.09 16.02 -28.42
C SER A 151 23.88 14.57 -27.98
N PHE A 152 24.47 14.19 -26.84
CA PHE A 152 24.19 12.89 -26.22
C PHE A 152 22.81 12.90 -25.54
N GLU A 153 22.44 13.99 -24.89
CA GLU A 153 21.12 14.17 -24.27
C GLU A 153 20.16 14.89 -25.22
N ASN A 154 18.89 14.46 -25.24
CA ASN A 154 17.84 14.99 -26.13
C ASN A 154 16.96 16.08 -25.48
N GLU A 155 17.29 16.54 -24.27
CA GLU A 155 16.42 17.38 -23.43
C GLU A 155 16.39 18.88 -23.84
N LEU A 156 16.70 19.22 -25.09
CA LEU A 156 16.76 20.62 -25.55
C LEU A 156 15.39 21.18 -25.97
N GLY A 157 15.19 22.47 -25.64
CA GLY A 157 13.91 23.18 -25.67
C GLY A 157 13.18 23.22 -27.01
N SER A 158 11.86 23.38 -26.90
CA SER A 158 10.78 23.34 -27.88
C SER A 158 10.89 24.16 -29.18
N ASP A 159 12.05 24.73 -29.52
CA ASP A 159 12.16 25.79 -30.52
C ASP A 159 12.83 25.37 -31.85
N GLU A 160 13.18 24.10 -32.04
CA GLU A 160 13.69 23.62 -33.34
C GLU A 160 12.67 22.78 -34.12
N SER A 161 12.59 23.09 -35.42
CA SER A 161 11.60 22.62 -36.37
C SER A 161 11.46 21.10 -36.38
N ALA A 162 10.21 20.61 -36.28
CA ALA A 162 9.84 19.21 -36.37
C ALA A 162 10.55 18.51 -37.55
N SER A 163 11.45 17.58 -37.24
CA SER A 163 12.00 16.66 -38.23
C SER A 163 10.88 15.79 -38.81
N CYS A 164 10.91 15.56 -40.12
CA CYS A 164 9.94 14.73 -40.82
C CYS A 164 10.10 13.27 -40.35
N VAL A 165 9.04 12.67 -39.80
CA VAL A 165 9.06 11.27 -39.33
C VAL A 165 9.23 10.33 -40.52
N THR A 166 10.32 9.57 -40.56
CA THR A 166 10.59 8.59 -41.61
C THR A 166 10.03 7.20 -41.30
N ASN A 167 9.73 6.87 -40.03
CA ASN A 167 9.25 5.56 -39.59
C ASN A 167 7.94 5.65 -38.76
N GLU A 168 6.80 5.75 -39.47
CA GLU A 168 5.46 5.86 -38.85
C GLU A 168 5.05 4.62 -38.05
N GLU A 169 5.50 3.43 -38.45
CA GLU A 169 5.18 2.19 -37.75
C GLU A 169 5.82 2.15 -36.36
N LEU A 170 7.11 2.49 -36.26
CA LEU A 170 7.83 2.55 -34.99
C LEU A 170 7.26 3.65 -34.08
N LEU A 171 6.89 4.81 -34.64
CA LEU A 171 6.19 5.86 -33.89
C LEU A 171 4.87 5.34 -33.30
N SER A 172 4.08 4.61 -34.08
CA SER A 172 2.85 3.98 -33.59
C SER A 172 3.11 3.00 -32.44
N GLN A 173 4.17 2.19 -32.55
CA GLN A 173 4.57 1.23 -31.51
C GLN A 173 4.97 1.93 -30.20
N VAL A 174 5.83 2.95 -30.27
CA VAL A 174 6.27 3.72 -29.09
C VAL A 174 5.08 4.40 -28.40
N LEU A 175 4.17 5.01 -29.17
CA LEU A 175 2.97 5.64 -28.63
C LEU A 175 2.02 4.63 -27.95
N LYS A 176 1.88 3.41 -28.48
CA LYS A 176 1.09 2.34 -27.85
C LYS A 176 1.71 1.88 -26.52
N LEU A 177 3.03 1.92 -26.41
CA LEU A 177 3.79 1.44 -25.24
C LEU A 177 4.04 2.52 -24.20
N ARG A 178 3.69 3.79 -24.43
CA ARG A 178 3.96 4.91 -23.51
C ARG A 178 3.57 4.65 -22.05
N ASN A 179 2.48 3.93 -21.82
CA ASN A 179 1.94 3.65 -20.49
C ASN A 179 2.32 2.26 -19.97
N LEU A 180 3.35 1.61 -20.53
CA LEU A 180 3.74 0.25 -20.19
C LEU A 180 4.05 0.10 -18.69
N TYR A 181 4.71 1.08 -18.09
CA TYR A 181 5.05 1.07 -16.67
C TYR A 181 3.83 0.88 -15.76
N THR A 182 2.67 1.42 -16.13
CA THR A 182 1.42 1.27 -15.35
C THR A 182 0.97 -0.18 -15.17
N LYS A 183 1.45 -1.11 -16.02
CA LYS A 183 1.21 -2.55 -15.90
C LYS A 183 2.16 -3.25 -14.90
N PHE A 184 3.28 -2.60 -14.57
CA PHE A 184 4.35 -3.15 -13.73
C PHE A 184 4.74 -2.22 -12.57
N ALA A 185 3.87 -1.25 -12.23
CA ALA A 185 4.13 -0.22 -11.21
C ALA A 185 3.89 -0.70 -9.77
N GLU A 186 3.39 -1.92 -9.59
CA GLU A 186 3.06 -2.43 -8.26
C GLU A 186 4.35 -2.67 -7.45
N PRO A 187 4.45 -2.19 -6.18
CA PRO A 187 5.70 -2.16 -5.43
C PRO A 187 6.32 -3.54 -5.22
N TYR A 188 5.48 -4.57 -5.06
CA TYR A 188 5.93 -5.94 -4.83
C TYR A 188 6.57 -6.58 -6.06
N MET A 189 6.43 -6.00 -7.27
CA MET A 189 7.01 -6.58 -8.49
C MET A 189 8.53 -6.43 -8.56
N LEU A 190 9.11 -5.49 -7.81
CA LEU A 190 10.56 -5.30 -7.70
C LEU A 190 11.23 -6.29 -6.74
N GLU A 191 10.44 -6.93 -5.89
CA GLU A 191 10.93 -7.89 -4.91
C GLU A 191 11.49 -9.12 -5.60
N THR A 192 12.75 -9.47 -5.29
CA THR A 192 13.45 -10.60 -5.93
C THR A 192 12.67 -11.91 -5.79
N VAL A 193 12.01 -12.11 -4.64
CA VAL A 193 11.18 -13.30 -4.40
C VAL A 193 9.96 -13.38 -5.34
N TYR A 194 9.36 -12.24 -5.72
CA TYR A 194 8.29 -12.21 -6.72
C TYR A 194 8.82 -12.55 -8.10
N LEU A 195 9.94 -11.94 -8.50
CA LEU A 195 10.56 -12.17 -9.81
C LEU A 195 11.00 -13.64 -9.98
N ILE A 196 11.49 -14.29 -8.94
CA ILE A 196 11.82 -15.73 -8.96
C ILE A 196 10.57 -16.58 -9.22
N ALA A 197 9.45 -16.29 -8.55
CA ALA A 197 8.19 -17.01 -8.72
C ALA A 197 7.58 -16.78 -10.12
N ALA A 198 7.59 -15.53 -10.58
CA ALA A 198 7.14 -15.14 -11.91
C ALA A 198 7.96 -15.83 -13.02
N ARG A 199 9.30 -15.89 -12.89
CA ARG A 199 10.17 -16.64 -13.83
C ARG A 199 9.79 -18.11 -13.90
N LYS A 200 9.49 -18.75 -12.75
CA LYS A 200 9.07 -20.16 -12.71
C LYS A 200 7.75 -20.38 -13.47
N ARG A 201 6.78 -19.48 -13.30
CA ARG A 201 5.51 -19.52 -14.03
C ARG A 201 5.69 -19.23 -15.52
N TYR A 202 6.60 -18.34 -15.88
CA TYR A 202 6.95 -18.08 -17.28
C TYR A 202 7.53 -19.32 -17.97
N LYS A 203 8.45 -20.07 -17.33
CA LYS A 203 8.96 -21.33 -17.88
C LYS A 203 7.85 -22.35 -18.15
N ARG A 204 6.89 -22.46 -17.23
CA ARG A 204 5.69 -23.31 -17.42
C ARG A 204 4.80 -22.81 -18.56
N PHE A 205 4.69 -21.51 -18.73
CA PHE A 205 3.96 -20.93 -19.86
C PHE A 205 4.64 -21.24 -21.20
N LEU A 206 5.97 -21.15 -21.28
CA LEU A 206 6.73 -21.58 -22.45
C LEU A 206 6.53 -23.07 -22.76
N TYR A 207 6.50 -23.92 -21.73
CA TYR A 207 6.18 -25.34 -21.91
C TYR A 207 4.76 -25.56 -22.50
N LEU A 208 3.76 -24.78 -22.06
CA LEU A 208 2.42 -24.83 -22.65
C LEU A 208 2.43 -24.43 -24.14
N MET A 209 3.16 -23.36 -24.46
CA MET A 209 3.33 -22.90 -25.85
C MET A 209 3.97 -24.00 -26.71
N GLN A 210 5.00 -24.68 -26.22
CA GLN A 210 5.66 -25.74 -26.97
C GLN A 210 4.73 -26.94 -27.23
N ARG A 211 3.94 -27.35 -26.24
CA ARG A 211 3.20 -28.63 -26.28
C ARG A 211 1.77 -28.53 -26.84
N PHE A 212 1.12 -27.37 -26.73
CA PHE A 212 -0.33 -27.26 -27.00
C PHE A 212 -0.69 -26.15 -28.00
N SER A 213 0.30 -25.53 -28.62
CA SER A 213 0.10 -24.46 -29.60
C SER A 213 -0.71 -24.83 -30.84
N TYR A 214 -0.72 -26.10 -31.25
CA TYR A 214 -1.47 -26.54 -32.43
C TYR A 214 -2.98 -26.74 -32.17
N GLY A 215 -3.41 -26.82 -30.90
CA GLY A 215 -4.80 -27.09 -30.51
C GLY A 215 -5.53 -25.97 -29.77
N CYS A 216 -4.87 -24.82 -29.53
CA CYS A 216 -5.42 -23.65 -28.85
C CYS A 216 -5.34 -22.41 -29.76
N GLY A 217 -6.32 -21.51 -29.66
CA GLY A 217 -6.42 -20.30 -30.47
C GLY A 217 -5.33 -19.28 -30.12
N ARG A 218 -5.51 -18.59 -28.98
CA ARG A 218 -4.60 -17.56 -28.47
C ARG A 218 -4.39 -17.72 -26.96
N LEU A 219 -3.14 -17.81 -26.51
CA LEU A 219 -2.76 -17.91 -25.11
C LEU A 219 -2.62 -16.52 -24.49
N VAL A 220 -3.17 -16.36 -23.29
CA VAL A 220 -3.21 -15.08 -22.58
C VAL A 220 -2.28 -15.12 -21.37
N PRO A 221 -1.13 -14.41 -21.38
CA PRO A 221 -0.23 -14.39 -20.24
C PRO A 221 -0.84 -13.61 -19.06
N ALA A 222 -0.73 -14.16 -17.85
CA ALA A 222 -0.96 -13.40 -16.62
C ALA A 222 0.12 -12.31 -16.43
N SER A 223 -0.13 -11.31 -15.59
CA SER A 223 0.75 -10.13 -15.45
C SER A 223 2.20 -10.47 -15.07
N ASP A 224 2.40 -11.47 -14.22
CA ASP A 224 3.72 -11.97 -13.80
C ASP A 224 4.46 -12.69 -14.95
N ILE A 225 3.73 -13.46 -15.76
CA ILE A 225 4.23 -14.13 -16.96
C ILE A 225 4.55 -13.10 -18.05
N LEU A 226 3.68 -12.10 -18.23
CA LEU A 226 3.84 -11.01 -19.19
C LEU A 226 5.08 -10.17 -18.88
N LEU A 227 5.31 -9.85 -17.60
CA LEU A 227 6.52 -9.17 -17.14
C LEU A 227 7.77 -9.94 -17.60
N MET A 228 7.82 -11.25 -17.35
CA MET A 228 8.96 -12.08 -17.75
C MET A 228 9.11 -12.16 -19.27
N TRP A 229 8.00 -12.25 -19.99
CA TRP A 229 8.00 -12.36 -21.45
C TRP A 229 8.50 -11.10 -22.15
N VAL A 230 8.01 -9.92 -21.76
CA VAL A 230 8.47 -8.62 -22.28
C VAL A 230 9.97 -8.44 -22.04
N ASN A 231 10.43 -8.82 -20.85
CA ASN A 231 11.85 -8.79 -20.53
C ASN A 231 12.66 -9.77 -21.38
N HIS A 232 12.13 -10.96 -21.64
CA HIS A 232 12.78 -11.91 -22.54
C HIS A 232 12.88 -11.35 -23.97
N GLN A 233 11.81 -10.76 -24.51
CA GLN A 233 11.79 -10.11 -25.84
C GLN A 233 12.80 -8.97 -25.97
N SER A 234 13.07 -8.24 -24.88
CA SER A 234 14.04 -7.13 -24.87
C SER A 234 15.50 -7.57 -25.12
N TYR A 235 15.79 -8.87 -25.15
CA TYR A 235 17.09 -9.45 -25.52
C TYR A 235 16.95 -10.28 -26.81
N PRO A 236 16.87 -9.63 -27.99
CA PRO A 236 16.39 -10.25 -29.23
C PRO A 236 17.20 -11.48 -29.69
N MET A 237 18.53 -11.45 -29.57
CA MET A 237 19.40 -12.59 -29.92
C MET A 237 19.16 -13.82 -29.03
N VAL A 238 18.99 -13.59 -27.72
CA VAL A 238 18.72 -14.66 -26.75
C VAL A 238 17.31 -15.20 -26.97
N TYR A 239 16.35 -14.29 -27.12
CA TYR A 239 14.96 -14.63 -27.40
C TYR A 239 14.81 -15.46 -28.67
N GLU A 240 15.46 -15.06 -29.76
CA GLU A 240 15.46 -15.85 -31.00
C GLU A 240 16.05 -17.25 -30.80
N ALA A 241 17.18 -17.35 -30.09
CA ALA A 241 17.82 -18.64 -29.82
C ALA A 241 16.92 -19.57 -28.98
N ASP A 242 16.28 -19.03 -27.93
CA ASP A 242 15.42 -19.77 -27.02
C ASP A 242 14.07 -20.13 -27.66
N MET A 243 13.55 -19.29 -28.56
CA MET A 243 12.24 -19.46 -29.20
C MET A 243 12.30 -20.14 -30.58
N ARG A 244 13.50 -20.53 -31.06
CA ARG A 244 13.70 -21.12 -32.40
C ARG A 244 12.80 -22.32 -32.70
N GLU A 245 12.55 -23.17 -31.71
CA GLU A 245 11.69 -24.35 -31.86
C GLU A 245 10.19 -24.01 -31.84
N MET A 246 9.83 -22.76 -31.54
CA MET A 246 8.46 -22.26 -31.33
C MET A 246 8.06 -21.13 -32.29
N GLU A 247 8.85 -20.87 -33.33
CA GLU A 247 8.69 -19.70 -34.21
C GLU A 247 7.28 -19.57 -34.83
N GLY A 248 6.66 -20.68 -35.25
CA GLY A 248 5.30 -20.70 -35.81
C GLY A 248 4.15 -20.49 -34.80
N VAL A 249 4.48 -20.41 -33.50
CA VAL A 249 3.52 -20.30 -32.39
C VAL A 249 3.43 -18.88 -31.86
N MET A 250 4.41 -18.03 -32.19
CA MET A 250 4.59 -16.72 -31.56
C MET A 250 3.43 -15.75 -31.75
N GLY A 251 2.77 -15.79 -32.92
CA GLY A 251 1.57 -14.99 -33.20
C GLY A 251 0.31 -15.44 -32.42
N LYS A 252 0.41 -16.50 -31.60
CA LYS A 252 -0.68 -17.03 -30.79
C LYS A 252 -0.63 -16.60 -29.33
N VAL A 253 0.28 -15.72 -28.93
CA VAL A 253 0.28 -15.16 -27.58
C VAL A 253 -0.24 -13.73 -27.66
N ALA A 254 -1.23 -13.39 -26.84
CA ALA A 254 -1.76 -12.04 -26.80
C ALA A 254 -0.65 -11.05 -26.40
N ALA A 255 -0.35 -10.10 -27.27
CA ALA A 255 0.68 -9.10 -27.01
C ALA A 255 0.26 -8.14 -25.89
N VAL A 256 1.23 -7.44 -25.31
CA VAL A 256 1.01 -6.54 -24.16
C VAL A 256 -0.10 -5.51 -24.42
N TRP A 257 -0.23 -5.02 -25.65
CA TRP A 257 -1.16 -3.96 -26.04
C TRP A 257 -2.47 -4.49 -26.66
N GLU A 258 -2.64 -5.79 -26.80
CA GLU A 258 -3.85 -6.36 -27.40
C GLU A 258 -4.97 -6.47 -26.37
N GLU A 259 -6.18 -6.18 -26.79
CA GLU A 259 -7.37 -6.53 -26.01
C GLU A 259 -7.57 -8.05 -26.04
N VAL A 260 -7.90 -8.59 -24.89
CA VAL A 260 -8.10 -10.02 -24.67
C VAL A 260 -9.58 -10.26 -24.42
N ASN A 261 -10.16 -11.24 -25.10
CA ASN A 261 -11.54 -11.62 -24.84
C ASN A 261 -11.63 -12.63 -23.67
N GLU A 262 -12.80 -12.72 -23.04
CA GLU A 262 -13.00 -13.62 -21.88
C GLU A 262 -12.86 -15.10 -22.24
N GLU A 263 -13.13 -15.49 -23.48
CA GLU A 263 -13.07 -16.88 -23.96
C GLU A 263 -11.62 -17.38 -24.02
N GLU A 264 -10.72 -16.62 -24.64
CA GLU A 264 -9.27 -16.91 -24.71
C GLU A 264 -8.64 -17.00 -23.32
N MET A 265 -9.07 -16.12 -22.42
CA MET A 265 -8.65 -16.16 -21.02
C MET A 265 -9.06 -17.49 -20.37
N GLU A 266 -10.32 -17.90 -20.55
CA GLU A 266 -10.84 -19.13 -19.95
C GLU A 266 -10.25 -20.40 -20.57
N GLU A 267 -9.96 -20.39 -21.88
CA GLU A 267 -9.22 -21.47 -22.54
C GLU A 267 -7.82 -21.63 -21.97
N THR A 268 -7.10 -20.52 -21.79
CA THR A 268 -5.75 -20.53 -21.21
C THR A 268 -5.79 -21.07 -19.77
N LYS A 269 -6.77 -20.64 -18.96
CA LYS A 269 -7.00 -21.16 -17.60
C LYS A 269 -7.21 -22.67 -17.59
N LYS A 270 -8.12 -23.16 -18.45
CA LYS A 270 -8.42 -24.60 -18.56
C LYS A 270 -7.20 -25.41 -18.97
N LEU A 271 -6.41 -24.91 -19.92
CA LEU A 271 -5.21 -25.58 -20.38
C LEU A 271 -4.14 -25.67 -19.28
N TRP A 272 -3.92 -24.57 -18.55
CA TRP A 272 -3.00 -24.53 -17.41
C TRP A 272 -3.43 -25.52 -16.32
N VAL A 273 -4.71 -25.49 -15.92
CA VAL A 273 -5.26 -26.42 -14.91
C VAL A 273 -5.15 -27.87 -15.37
N LYS A 274 -5.46 -28.15 -16.64
CA LYS A 274 -5.32 -29.52 -17.20
C LYS A 274 -3.88 -30.03 -17.14
N THR A 275 -2.91 -29.14 -17.34
CA THR A 275 -1.49 -29.52 -17.45
C THR A 275 -0.81 -29.62 -16.09
N PHE A 276 -1.03 -28.64 -15.21
CA PHE A 276 -0.29 -28.51 -13.95
C PHE A 276 -1.14 -28.79 -12.71
N ASP A 277 -2.46 -28.97 -12.86
CA ASP A 277 -3.43 -29.13 -11.78
C ASP A 277 -3.36 -28.04 -10.70
N GLN A 278 -2.96 -26.83 -11.10
CA GLN A 278 -2.84 -25.65 -10.23
C GLN A 278 -3.70 -24.50 -10.78
N PRO A 279 -4.12 -23.55 -9.92
CA PRO A 279 -4.76 -22.33 -10.39
C PRO A 279 -3.86 -21.56 -11.38
N TYR A 280 -4.45 -21.05 -12.47
CA TYR A 280 -3.69 -20.22 -13.40
C TYR A 280 -3.43 -18.84 -12.83
N GLU A 281 -4.45 -18.18 -12.28
CA GLU A 281 -4.27 -16.91 -11.57
C GLU A 281 -3.53 -17.11 -10.25
N THR A 282 -2.73 -16.12 -9.86
CA THR A 282 -2.09 -16.04 -8.55
C THR A 282 -2.10 -14.59 -8.06
N THR A 283 -1.81 -14.36 -6.78
CA THR A 283 -1.56 -13.02 -6.23
C THR A 283 -0.47 -12.29 -7.02
N GLY A 284 -0.72 -11.04 -7.41
CA GLY A 284 0.12 -10.26 -8.32
C GLY A 284 0.20 -10.78 -9.78
N GLY A 285 -0.33 -11.97 -10.07
CA GLY A 285 -0.36 -12.61 -11.40
C GLY A 285 -1.77 -12.69 -11.95
N GLU A 286 -2.47 -11.56 -12.02
CA GLU A 286 -3.82 -11.45 -12.58
C GLU A 286 -3.78 -11.34 -14.11
N ILE A 287 -4.85 -11.78 -14.77
CA ILE A 287 -4.98 -11.68 -16.22
C ILE A 287 -5.60 -10.33 -16.58
N ASN A 288 -4.89 -9.56 -17.40
CA ASN A 288 -5.39 -8.29 -17.92
C ASN A 288 -6.46 -8.57 -18.98
N GLY A 289 -7.69 -8.08 -18.79
CA GLY A 289 -8.78 -8.19 -19.79
C GLY A 289 -10.17 -8.57 -19.25
N GLY A 290 -10.30 -8.94 -17.96
CA GLY A 290 -11.61 -9.14 -17.33
C GLY A 290 -12.30 -7.82 -16.93
N ALA A 291 -13.64 -7.82 -16.90
CA ALA A 291 -14.54 -6.70 -16.58
C ALA A 291 -13.93 -5.60 -15.68
N ALA A 292 -14.02 -4.34 -16.13
CA ALA A 292 -13.65 -3.09 -15.47
C ALA A 292 -12.73 -3.27 -14.26
N LYS A 293 -11.39 -3.19 -14.48
CA LYS A 293 -10.34 -3.33 -13.45
C LYS A 293 -10.78 -2.65 -12.16
N VAL A 294 -11.29 -3.45 -11.22
CA VAL A 294 -11.84 -2.90 -9.99
C VAL A 294 -10.64 -2.35 -9.22
N LYS A 295 -10.57 -1.03 -9.09
CA LYS A 295 -9.43 -0.38 -8.42
C LYS A 295 -9.27 -1.02 -7.04
N PRO A 296 -8.04 -1.45 -6.67
CA PRO A 296 -7.81 -2.08 -5.38
C PRO A 296 -8.26 -1.13 -4.26
N PRO A 297 -8.82 -1.68 -3.16
CA PRO A 297 -9.25 -0.89 -2.01
C PRO A 297 -8.06 -0.34 -1.20
N VAL A 298 -6.86 -0.85 -1.46
CA VAL A 298 -5.60 -0.44 -0.83
C VAL A 298 -4.78 0.32 -1.87
N HIS A 299 -4.23 1.46 -1.45
CA HIS A 299 -3.32 2.26 -2.24
C HIS A 299 -1.92 2.16 -1.63
N TRP A 300 -1.02 1.43 -2.29
CA TRP A 300 0.37 1.22 -1.86
C TRP A 300 1.32 1.85 -2.89
N GLU A 301 1.56 3.16 -2.77
CA GLU A 301 2.58 3.81 -3.60
C GLU A 301 3.98 3.38 -3.17
N VAL A 302 4.89 3.34 -4.15
CA VAL A 302 6.32 3.20 -3.87
C VAL A 302 6.76 4.47 -3.16
N ALA A 303 7.28 4.32 -1.95
CA ALA A 303 7.95 5.38 -1.23
C ALA A 303 9.45 5.22 -1.42
N ASP A 304 10.13 6.27 -1.86
CA ASP A 304 11.58 6.25 -2.06
C ASP A 304 12.34 6.24 -0.73
N GLU A 305 11.78 6.92 0.28
CA GLU A 305 12.35 6.98 1.62
C GLU A 305 11.27 6.89 2.72
N ASP A 306 11.64 6.35 3.88
CA ASP A 306 10.83 6.38 5.09
C ASP A 306 11.46 7.29 6.14
N VAL A 307 10.94 8.52 6.24
CA VAL A 307 11.44 9.54 7.17
C VAL A 307 11.15 9.19 8.64
N ASN A 308 10.26 8.22 8.88
CA ASN A 308 9.79 7.85 10.20
C ASN A 308 10.63 6.77 10.90
N ILE A 309 11.62 6.18 10.21
CA ILE A 309 12.57 5.21 10.80
C ILE A 309 13.27 5.79 12.05
N ARG A 310 13.38 7.11 12.15
CA ARG A 310 13.93 7.82 13.31
C ARG A 310 13.14 7.60 14.62
N TYR A 311 11.85 7.25 14.54
CA TYR A 311 10.98 7.03 15.69
C TYR A 311 10.96 5.55 16.08
N LYS A 312 11.79 5.16 17.06
CA LYS A 312 11.98 3.75 17.44
C LYS A 312 10.75 3.13 18.10
N SER A 313 9.86 3.95 18.62
CA SER A 313 8.62 3.53 19.27
C SER A 313 7.52 3.16 18.28
N MET A 314 7.61 3.58 17.02
CA MET A 314 6.63 3.30 15.96
C MET A 314 7.09 2.12 15.10
N LEU A 315 6.16 1.28 14.64
CA LEU A 315 6.49 0.22 13.68
C LEU A 315 5.98 0.57 12.27
N PRO A 316 6.79 0.31 11.23
CA PRO A 316 6.32 0.31 9.86
C PRO A 316 5.26 -0.78 9.65
N ARG A 317 4.26 -0.43 8.85
CA ARG A 317 3.16 -1.32 8.48
C ARG A 317 3.49 -1.99 7.15
N PHE A 318 3.32 -3.31 7.09
CA PHE A 318 3.54 -4.08 5.86
C PHE A 318 2.28 -4.85 5.48
N LEU A 319 1.85 -4.73 4.22
CA LEU A 319 0.70 -5.43 3.65
C LEU A 319 1.15 -6.41 2.57
N LEU A 320 0.42 -7.51 2.43
CA LEU A 320 0.53 -8.44 1.32
C LEU A 320 -0.85 -8.77 0.78
N GLU A 321 -0.91 -9.12 -0.50
CA GLU A 321 -2.09 -9.69 -1.14
C GLU A 321 -2.14 -11.20 -0.85
N VAL A 322 -3.34 -11.74 -0.67
CA VAL A 322 -3.58 -13.17 -0.43
C VAL A 322 -4.73 -13.64 -1.32
N CYS A 323 -4.48 -14.69 -2.11
CA CYS A 323 -5.53 -15.44 -2.78
C CYS A 323 -5.58 -16.86 -2.20
N VAL A 324 -6.80 -17.35 -1.97
CA VAL A 324 -7.06 -18.73 -1.54
C VAL A 324 -7.99 -19.38 -2.54
N PHE A 325 -7.49 -20.42 -3.20
CA PHE A 325 -8.22 -21.22 -4.17
C PHE A 325 -8.60 -22.56 -3.56
N VAL A 326 -9.80 -23.04 -3.89
CA VAL A 326 -10.35 -24.29 -3.40
C VAL A 326 -10.79 -25.15 -4.58
N LYS A 327 -10.47 -26.45 -4.53
CA LYS A 327 -10.92 -27.47 -5.47
C LYS A 327 -11.45 -28.67 -4.70
N LEU A 328 -12.63 -29.15 -5.10
CA LEU A 328 -13.25 -30.34 -4.53
C LEU A 328 -12.95 -31.57 -5.39
N ASP A 329 -12.56 -32.68 -4.78
CA ASP A 329 -12.33 -33.96 -5.48
C ASP A 329 -13.66 -34.69 -5.78
N SER A 330 -13.82 -35.13 -7.02
CA SER A 330 -14.88 -36.01 -7.54
C SER A 330 -15.34 -37.16 -6.61
N LYS A 331 -14.43 -37.70 -5.77
CA LYS A 331 -14.73 -38.79 -4.80
C LYS A 331 -15.87 -38.45 -3.83
N ILE A 332 -16.22 -37.16 -3.70
CA ILE A 332 -17.35 -36.66 -2.90
C ILE A 332 -18.71 -37.22 -3.38
N LYS A 333 -18.90 -37.49 -4.68
CA LYS A 333 -20.18 -37.99 -5.21
C LYS A 333 -20.59 -39.37 -4.64
N ALA A 334 -19.63 -40.20 -4.24
CA ALA A 334 -19.91 -41.55 -3.71
C ALA A 334 -20.44 -41.55 -2.25
N MET A 335 -20.33 -40.43 -1.53
CA MET A 335 -20.76 -40.31 -0.12
C MET A 335 -21.88 -39.29 0.11
N GLN A 336 -22.42 -38.64 -0.91
CA GLN A 336 -23.54 -37.70 -0.79
C GLN A 336 -24.89 -38.42 -0.58
N GLY A 337 -24.98 -39.13 0.54
CA GLY A 337 -26.21 -39.57 1.19
C GLY A 337 -26.51 -38.73 2.43
N ASN A 338 -26.39 -37.39 2.35
CA ASN A 338 -27.04 -36.43 3.26
C ASN A 338 -26.64 -35.00 2.85
N LYS A 339 -27.56 -34.04 2.98
CA LYS A 339 -27.29 -32.60 2.81
C LYS A 339 -26.26 -32.17 3.88
N SER A 340 -24.97 -32.24 3.55
CA SER A 340 -23.90 -31.86 4.47
C SER A 340 -24.05 -30.38 4.82
N CYS A 341 -24.09 -30.06 6.12
CA CYS A 341 -24.12 -28.68 6.59
C CYS A 341 -22.68 -28.13 6.73
N GLU A 342 -21.80 -28.59 5.85
CA GLU A 342 -20.37 -28.34 5.89
C GLU A 342 -20.01 -27.02 5.26
N PHE A 343 -19.13 -26.28 5.93
CA PHE A 343 -18.64 -25.01 5.45
C PHE A 343 -17.16 -24.85 5.79
N LEU A 344 -16.48 -24.12 4.92
CA LEU A 344 -15.12 -23.67 5.16
C LEU A 344 -15.17 -22.33 5.86
N ARG A 345 -14.38 -22.18 6.92
CA ARG A 345 -14.20 -20.93 7.66
C ARG A 345 -12.76 -20.45 7.53
N LEU A 346 -12.58 -19.27 6.95
CA LEU A 346 -11.30 -18.59 6.91
C LEU A 346 -11.12 -17.71 8.16
N ARG A 347 -9.92 -17.78 8.75
CA ARG A 347 -9.46 -16.98 9.89
C ARG A 347 -8.00 -16.57 9.68
N THR A 348 -7.52 -15.61 10.45
CA THR A 348 -6.10 -15.30 10.57
C THR A 348 -5.43 -16.14 11.66
N VAL A 349 -4.10 -16.28 11.60
CA VAL A 349 -3.28 -16.97 12.62
C VAL A 349 -3.09 -16.09 13.86
N ARG A 350 -2.72 -14.83 13.63
CA ARG A 350 -2.57 -13.76 14.62
C ARG A 350 -3.30 -12.54 14.10
N CYS A 351 -3.61 -11.60 15.00
CA CYS A 351 -4.23 -10.32 14.65
C CYS A 351 -5.62 -10.47 14.03
N HIS A 352 -6.55 -9.55 14.31
CA HIS A 352 -7.93 -9.65 13.82
C HIS A 352 -8.64 -11.01 14.12
N ARG A 353 -8.43 -11.61 15.29
CA ARG A 353 -8.89 -12.97 15.67
C ARG A 353 -10.41 -13.16 15.63
N GLU A 354 -11.16 -12.07 15.69
CA GLU A 354 -12.61 -12.12 15.54
C GLU A 354 -13.06 -12.41 14.10
N LEU A 355 -12.15 -12.27 13.12
CA LEU A 355 -12.42 -12.56 11.72
C LEU A 355 -12.83 -14.02 11.49
N LYS A 356 -14.03 -14.18 10.96
CA LYS A 356 -14.58 -15.48 10.55
C LYS A 356 -15.35 -15.28 9.25
N ILE A 357 -14.77 -15.71 8.14
CA ILE A 357 -15.43 -15.66 6.83
C ILE A 357 -15.84 -17.07 6.44
N ASP A 358 -17.15 -17.31 6.33
CA ASP A 358 -17.70 -18.65 6.05
C ASP A 358 -18.15 -18.77 4.59
N LYS A 359 -17.80 -19.88 3.92
CA LYS A 359 -18.35 -20.29 2.62
C LYS A 359 -18.79 -21.76 2.68
N GLN A 360 -19.97 -22.07 2.15
CA GLN A 360 -20.50 -23.44 2.15
C GLN A 360 -19.66 -24.33 1.23
N VAL A 361 -19.39 -25.58 1.62
CA VAL A 361 -18.62 -26.49 0.77
C VAL A 361 -19.37 -26.74 -0.54
N SER A 362 -20.70 -26.81 -0.51
CA SER A 362 -21.54 -27.03 -1.68
C SER A 362 -21.51 -25.91 -2.73
N THR A 363 -20.93 -24.74 -2.43
CA THR A 363 -20.82 -23.64 -3.41
C THR A 363 -19.61 -23.79 -4.34
N PHE A 364 -18.66 -24.66 -4.02
CA PHE A 364 -17.47 -24.86 -4.84
C PHE A 364 -17.72 -25.88 -5.96
N PRO A 365 -17.20 -25.64 -7.18
CA PRO A 365 -17.32 -26.59 -8.27
C PRO A 365 -16.50 -27.85 -8.01
N LEU A 366 -16.97 -28.98 -8.54
CA LEU A 366 -16.23 -30.24 -8.54
C LEU A 366 -15.12 -30.21 -9.59
N ASP A 367 -13.95 -30.73 -9.23
CA ASP A 367 -12.77 -30.92 -10.08
C ASP A 367 -12.22 -29.66 -10.75
N SER A 368 -12.68 -28.48 -10.32
CA SER A 368 -12.24 -27.17 -10.82
C SER A 368 -11.77 -26.27 -9.68
N TRP A 369 -10.72 -25.50 -9.93
CA TRP A 369 -10.20 -24.51 -9.00
C TRP A 369 -11.08 -23.28 -8.99
N HIS A 370 -11.49 -22.84 -7.80
CA HIS A 370 -12.27 -21.63 -7.61
C HIS A 370 -11.58 -20.68 -6.62
N LYS A 371 -11.42 -19.40 -6.98
CA LYS A 371 -10.88 -18.36 -6.11
C LYS A 371 -11.89 -18.06 -5.00
N ALA A 372 -11.69 -18.67 -3.83
CA ALA A 372 -12.61 -18.61 -2.72
C ALA A 372 -12.46 -17.31 -1.93
N TRP A 373 -11.23 -16.80 -1.75
CA TRP A 373 -11.00 -15.53 -1.06
C TRP A 373 -9.84 -14.76 -1.71
N HIS A 374 -10.00 -13.44 -1.74
CA HIS A 374 -9.00 -12.47 -2.19
C HIS A 374 -8.96 -11.32 -1.16
N LEU A 375 -7.83 -11.20 -0.48
CA LEU A 375 -7.64 -10.35 0.69
C LEU A 375 -6.35 -9.55 0.58
N TYR A 376 -6.28 -8.45 1.31
CA TYR A 376 -5.05 -7.77 1.70
C TYR A 376 -4.88 -7.98 3.20
N CYS A 377 -3.71 -8.43 3.63
CA CYS A 377 -3.44 -8.76 5.02
C CYS A 377 -2.17 -8.07 5.50
N GLU A 378 -2.19 -7.57 6.74
CA GLU A 378 -0.96 -7.17 7.41
C GLU A 378 -0.06 -8.38 7.63
N PHE A 379 1.24 -8.17 7.43
CA PHE A 379 2.24 -9.19 7.69
C PHE A 379 2.20 -9.68 9.15
N GLY A 380 1.80 -8.79 10.07
CA GLY A 380 1.56 -9.10 11.48
C GLY A 380 0.52 -10.19 11.74
N THR A 381 -0.37 -10.49 10.77
CA THR A 381 -1.36 -11.56 10.87
C THR A 381 -0.75 -12.97 10.86
N ARG A 382 0.53 -13.09 10.45
CA ARG A 382 1.36 -14.32 10.40
C ARG A 382 0.87 -15.45 9.51
N GLY A 383 -0.37 -15.40 9.01
CA GLY A 383 -0.92 -16.42 8.15
C GLY A 383 -2.44 -16.45 8.16
N VAL A 384 -2.99 -17.35 7.36
CA VAL A 384 -4.42 -17.70 7.34
C VAL A 384 -4.63 -19.15 7.74
N VAL A 385 -5.78 -19.43 8.36
CA VAL A 385 -6.22 -20.76 8.76
C VAL A 385 -7.57 -21.03 8.09
N LEU A 386 -7.69 -22.19 7.48
CA LEU A 386 -8.93 -22.66 6.87
C LEU A 386 -9.44 -23.86 7.65
N ASP A 387 -10.59 -23.71 8.33
CA ASP A 387 -11.25 -24.79 9.03
C ASP A 387 -12.35 -25.40 8.16
N LEU A 388 -12.35 -26.73 8.02
CA LEU A 388 -13.56 -27.45 7.62
C LEU A 388 -14.42 -27.67 8.85
N ARG A 389 -15.67 -27.20 8.80
CA ARG A 389 -16.61 -27.25 9.93
C ARG A 389 -17.93 -27.86 9.51
N ASP A 390 -18.57 -28.53 10.46
CA ASP A 390 -19.92 -29.05 10.32
C ASP A 390 -20.85 -28.35 11.32
N ARG A 391 -22.03 -27.91 10.86
CA ARG A 391 -23.06 -27.38 11.76
C ARG A 391 -23.79 -28.57 12.39
N GLY A 392 -23.80 -28.64 13.72
CA GLY A 392 -24.65 -29.59 14.42
C GLY A 392 -26.11 -29.42 13.99
N GLY A 393 -26.89 -30.51 13.96
CA GLY A 393 -28.28 -30.50 13.52
C GLY A 393 -29.14 -29.41 14.17
N ARG A 394 -30.32 -29.11 13.58
CA ARG A 394 -31.17 -27.91 13.74
C ARG A 394 -31.39 -27.32 15.15
N PHE A 395 -31.05 -28.03 16.23
CA PHE A 395 -31.28 -27.65 17.62
C PHE A 395 -30.02 -27.27 18.42
N PHE A 396 -28.80 -27.46 17.91
CA PHE A 396 -27.57 -27.05 18.60
C PHE A 396 -26.96 -25.80 17.96
N LYS A 397 -26.83 -24.70 18.72
CA LYS A 397 -26.10 -23.49 18.30
C LYS A 397 -24.59 -23.72 18.42
N GLY A 398 -24.02 -24.57 17.57
CA GLY A 398 -22.59 -24.86 17.55
C GLY A 398 -22.13 -25.49 16.23
N SER A 399 -20.87 -25.23 15.86
CA SER A 399 -20.21 -25.91 14.74
C SER A 399 -18.94 -26.58 15.23
N LYS A 400 -18.73 -27.84 14.85
CA LYS A 400 -17.54 -28.61 15.21
C LYS A 400 -16.50 -28.48 14.09
N ILE A 401 -15.24 -28.27 14.46
CA ILE A 401 -14.12 -28.33 13.51
C ILE A 401 -13.85 -29.80 13.23
N LYS A 402 -13.79 -30.17 11.95
CA LYS A 402 -13.41 -31.50 11.49
C LYS A 402 -11.90 -31.60 11.33
N GLU A 403 -11.35 -30.69 10.53
CA GLU A 403 -9.93 -30.57 10.24
C GLU A 403 -9.61 -29.12 9.86
N ASN A 404 -8.34 -28.72 9.94
CA ASN A 404 -7.89 -27.41 9.48
C ASN A 404 -6.55 -27.51 8.77
N VAL A 405 -6.28 -26.51 7.93
CA VAL A 405 -4.96 -26.26 7.35
C VAL A 405 -4.56 -24.82 7.62
N THR A 406 -3.27 -24.60 7.83
CA THR A 406 -2.71 -23.28 8.13
C THR A 406 -1.68 -22.91 7.08
N PHE A 407 -1.73 -21.70 6.56
CA PHE A 407 -0.74 -21.15 5.64
C PHE A 407 -0.02 -20.00 6.33
N LEU A 408 1.23 -20.22 6.74
CA LEU A 408 2.05 -19.19 7.36
C LEU A 408 2.74 -18.34 6.29
N TRP A 409 2.82 -17.03 6.51
CA TRP A 409 3.49 -16.11 5.56
C TRP A 409 4.95 -16.49 5.33
N ASN A 410 5.67 -16.88 6.38
CA ASN A 410 7.07 -17.28 6.26
C ASN A 410 7.26 -18.58 5.45
N ASP A 411 6.30 -19.50 5.48
CA ASP A 411 6.38 -20.74 4.69
C ASP A 411 6.15 -20.43 3.21
N LEU A 412 5.18 -19.54 2.92
CA LEU A 412 4.87 -19.08 1.57
C LEU A 412 6.02 -18.26 0.97
N LEU A 413 6.66 -17.37 1.74
CA LEU A 413 7.81 -16.58 1.28
C LEU A 413 9.06 -17.44 1.00
N ARG A 414 9.21 -18.58 1.68
CA ARG A 414 10.28 -19.55 1.39
C ARG A 414 9.96 -20.42 0.18
N SER A 415 8.69 -20.48 -0.25
CA SER A 415 8.28 -21.22 -1.44
C SER A 415 8.74 -20.47 -2.70
N THR A 416 9.39 -21.19 -3.62
CA THR A 416 9.85 -20.62 -4.89
C THR A 416 8.72 -20.17 -5.82
N SER A 417 7.47 -20.54 -5.53
CA SER A 417 6.27 -20.12 -6.27
C SER A 417 5.40 -19.12 -5.51
N LEU A 418 5.81 -18.70 -4.29
CA LEU A 418 4.98 -17.89 -3.36
C LEU A 418 3.59 -18.48 -3.11
N ALA A 419 3.46 -19.79 -3.31
CA ALA A 419 2.21 -20.52 -3.19
C ALA A 419 2.47 -21.87 -2.53
N LEU A 420 1.48 -22.37 -1.79
CA LEU A 420 1.49 -23.68 -1.16
C LEU A 420 0.15 -24.37 -1.38
N GLU A 421 0.20 -25.67 -1.67
CA GLU A 421 -0.95 -26.55 -1.73
C GLU A 421 -1.06 -27.39 -0.46
N ARG A 422 -2.27 -27.49 0.09
CA ARG A 422 -2.61 -28.37 1.20
C ARG A 422 -3.96 -29.04 0.95
N GLU A 423 -4.23 -30.11 1.68
CA GLU A 423 -5.45 -30.90 1.53
C GLU A 423 -6.15 -31.03 2.88
N ILE A 424 -7.49 -31.03 2.87
CA ILE A 424 -8.36 -31.29 4.02
C ILE A 424 -9.24 -32.50 3.71
N GLU A 425 -9.32 -33.45 4.64
CA GLU A 425 -10.08 -34.71 4.59
C GLU A 425 -9.88 -35.54 3.31
N GLN A 426 -8.73 -35.39 2.64
CA GLN A 426 -8.44 -36.03 1.34
C GLN A 426 -9.50 -35.72 0.25
N ARG A 427 -10.19 -34.58 0.38
CA ARG A 427 -11.36 -34.20 -0.44
C ARG A 427 -11.33 -32.77 -0.92
N VAL A 428 -10.76 -31.87 -0.11
CA VAL A 428 -10.71 -30.45 -0.39
C VAL A 428 -9.25 -30.06 -0.55
N ARG A 429 -8.84 -29.77 -1.77
CA ARG A 429 -7.51 -29.23 -2.06
C ARG A 429 -7.57 -27.71 -2.04
N VAL A 430 -6.55 -27.12 -1.46
CA VAL A 430 -6.49 -25.70 -1.16
C VAL A 430 -5.12 -25.19 -1.56
N VAL A 431 -5.10 -24.16 -2.41
CA VAL A 431 -3.89 -23.44 -2.76
C VAL A 431 -4.01 -22.04 -2.19
N SER A 432 -3.01 -21.62 -1.41
CA SER A 432 -2.87 -20.22 -1.00
C SER A 432 -1.64 -19.63 -1.67
N SER A 433 -1.76 -18.44 -2.23
CA SER A 433 -0.65 -17.65 -2.75
C SER A 433 -0.63 -16.24 -2.17
N ILE A 434 0.57 -15.63 -2.14
CA ILE A 434 0.80 -14.28 -1.64
C ILE A 434 1.67 -13.43 -2.57
N THR A 435 1.51 -12.10 -2.52
CA THR A 435 2.58 -11.19 -2.93
C THR A 435 3.60 -11.04 -1.79
N PRO A 436 4.85 -10.65 -2.08
CA PRO A 436 5.77 -10.20 -1.04
C PRO A 436 5.19 -9.03 -0.23
N PRO A 437 5.48 -8.96 1.08
CA PRO A 437 5.02 -7.85 1.91
C PRO A 437 5.68 -6.55 1.48
N VAL A 438 4.87 -5.52 1.25
CA VAL A 438 5.31 -4.16 0.90
C VAL A 438 4.91 -3.18 1.98
N GLN A 439 5.71 -2.13 2.14
CA GLN A 439 5.40 -1.09 3.12
C GLN A 439 4.10 -0.38 2.71
N ALA A 440 3.22 -0.20 3.69
CA ALA A 440 1.94 0.47 3.54
C ALA A 440 1.92 1.76 4.37
N PRO A 441 0.97 2.68 4.10
CA PRO A 441 0.80 3.87 4.92
C PRO A 441 0.69 3.56 6.41
N TYR A 442 1.38 4.35 7.23
CA TYR A 442 1.26 4.33 8.68
C TYR A 442 -0.18 4.66 9.08
N LEU A 443 -0.68 4.02 10.13
CA LEU A 443 -2.02 4.26 10.68
C LEU A 443 -1.90 4.46 12.18
N LEU A 444 -2.26 5.65 12.67
CA LEU A 444 -2.20 6.02 14.07
C LEU A 444 -3.58 6.45 14.59
N LYS A 445 -3.87 6.12 15.85
CA LYS A 445 -5.06 6.56 16.58
C LYS A 445 -4.67 7.16 17.92
N CYS A 446 -5.18 8.36 18.24
CA CYS A 446 -5.01 8.93 19.57
C CYS A 446 -6.20 8.57 20.46
N VAL A 447 -5.93 8.00 21.63
CA VAL A 447 -6.95 7.66 22.63
C VAL A 447 -6.83 8.56 23.86
N PRO A 448 -7.95 9.00 24.47
CA PRO A 448 -7.94 9.73 25.74
C PRO A 448 -7.17 9.00 26.84
N ASP A 449 -6.46 9.75 27.68
CA ASP A 449 -5.80 9.22 28.87
C ASP A 449 -5.90 10.21 30.05
N GLN A 450 -5.32 9.84 31.18
CA GLN A 450 -5.34 10.64 32.41
C GLN A 450 -4.57 11.96 32.26
N VAL A 451 -5.01 12.95 33.03
CA VAL A 451 -4.38 14.28 33.08
C VAL A 451 -2.96 14.18 33.64
N THR A 452 -2.03 14.95 33.08
CA THR A 452 -0.65 15.05 33.58
C THR A 452 -0.33 16.43 34.16
N ASP A 453 0.65 16.47 35.06
CA ASP A 453 1.33 17.69 35.53
C ASP A 453 2.40 18.14 34.53
N ASP A 454 3.04 19.29 34.75
CA ASP A 454 4.08 19.87 33.89
C ASP A 454 5.26 18.92 33.66
N SER A 455 5.61 18.09 34.65
CA SER A 455 6.67 17.08 34.54
C SER A 455 6.31 15.88 33.65
N GLY A 456 5.03 15.73 33.31
CA GLY A 456 4.48 14.62 32.54
C GLY A 456 4.02 13.45 33.41
N ALA A 457 3.95 13.59 34.73
CA ALA A 457 3.41 12.56 35.61
C ALA A 457 1.88 12.68 35.71
N MET A 458 1.17 11.54 35.70
CA MET A 458 -0.28 11.55 35.86
C MET A 458 -0.70 12.14 37.21
N ILE A 459 -1.74 12.97 37.22
CA ILE A 459 -2.28 13.56 38.45
C ILE A 459 -2.88 12.46 39.32
N SER A 460 -2.24 12.17 40.47
CA SER A 460 -2.71 11.12 41.36
C SER A 460 -2.09 11.19 42.76
N ASP A 461 -2.82 10.69 43.76
CA ASP A 461 -2.31 10.53 45.13
C ASP A 461 -1.13 9.54 45.20
N VAL A 462 -0.96 8.68 44.20
CA VAL A 462 0.21 7.78 44.08
C VAL A 462 1.46 8.60 43.77
N ILE A 463 1.41 9.43 42.72
CA ILE A 463 2.53 10.27 42.32
C ILE A 463 2.85 11.30 43.41
N LEU A 464 1.83 11.90 44.04
CA LEU A 464 2.04 12.80 45.18
C LEU A 464 2.84 12.12 46.30
N ARG A 465 2.46 10.91 46.71
CA ARG A 465 3.20 10.15 47.74
C ARG A 465 4.63 9.84 47.32
N MET A 466 4.84 9.42 46.06
CA MET A 466 6.17 9.13 45.53
C MET A 466 7.05 10.38 45.50
N ASN A 467 6.48 11.55 45.25
CA ASN A 467 7.16 12.84 45.24
C ASN A 467 7.20 13.50 46.63
N GLN A 468 7.10 12.76 47.73
CA GLN A 468 7.13 13.30 49.10
C GLN A 468 6.09 14.41 49.35
N TYR A 469 4.91 14.29 48.74
CA TYR A 469 3.81 15.24 48.79
C TYR A 469 4.11 16.63 48.22
N HIS A 470 5.14 16.76 47.38
CA HIS A 470 5.32 17.96 46.56
C HIS A 470 4.12 18.14 45.62
N PRO A 471 3.50 19.34 45.57
CA PRO A 471 2.34 19.58 44.73
C PRO A 471 2.63 19.33 43.25
N GLN A 472 1.65 18.76 42.55
CA GLN A 472 1.71 18.58 41.10
C GLN A 472 1.24 19.86 40.39
N GLU A 473 2.17 20.53 39.71
CA GLU A 473 1.97 21.78 38.97
C GLU A 473 1.46 21.56 37.55
N GLY A 474 0.56 22.42 37.08
CA GLY A 474 0.04 22.38 35.72
C GLY A 474 -1.01 21.29 35.49
N ARG A 475 -1.83 21.49 34.46
CA ARG A 475 -2.87 20.53 34.04
C ARG A 475 -2.85 20.37 32.53
N TRP A 476 -2.53 19.16 32.11
CA TRP A 476 -2.40 18.77 30.71
C TRP A 476 -3.37 17.66 30.37
N LEU A 477 -4.14 17.84 29.30
CA LEU A 477 -4.88 16.73 28.71
C LEU A 477 -3.90 15.84 27.97
N SER A 478 -3.95 14.54 28.24
CA SER A 478 -3.05 13.56 27.63
C SER A 478 -3.81 12.68 26.64
N ARG A 479 -3.19 12.35 25.51
CA ARG A 479 -3.63 11.31 24.58
C ARG A 479 -2.50 10.32 24.34
N THR A 480 -2.84 9.04 24.38
CA THR A 480 -1.93 7.95 24.03
C THR A 480 -2.09 7.67 22.55
N VAL A 481 -1.00 7.73 21.78
CA VAL A 481 -1.01 7.44 20.35
C VAL A 481 -0.67 5.97 20.17
N LEU A 482 -1.57 5.26 19.50
CA LEU A 482 -1.46 3.84 19.19
C LEU A 482 -1.14 3.67 17.72
N ASP A 483 -0.21 2.77 17.40
CA ASP A 483 0.06 2.34 16.03
C ASP A 483 -0.96 1.30 15.51
N HIS A 484 -0.78 0.87 14.26
CA HIS A 484 -1.62 -0.13 13.60
C HIS A 484 -1.72 -1.47 14.35
N ALA A 485 -0.73 -1.80 15.19
CA ALA A 485 -0.68 -2.99 16.01
C ALA A 485 -1.20 -2.76 17.45
N GLY A 486 -1.72 -1.57 17.75
CA GLY A 486 -2.25 -1.19 19.07
C GLY A 486 -1.17 -0.89 20.11
N ARG A 487 0.07 -0.63 19.71
CA ARG A 487 1.19 -0.34 20.62
C ARG A 487 1.33 1.16 20.81
N GLU A 488 1.73 1.55 22.01
CA GLU A 488 1.95 2.95 22.37
C GLU A 488 3.24 3.46 21.73
N CYS A 489 3.11 4.42 20.80
CA CYS A 489 4.25 4.99 20.07
C CYS A 489 4.55 6.44 20.47
N PHE A 490 3.52 7.23 20.82
CA PHE A 490 3.68 8.60 21.29
C PHE A 490 2.71 8.93 22.43
N VAL A 491 3.02 9.99 23.17
CA VAL A 491 2.10 10.65 24.10
C VAL A 491 1.95 12.11 23.69
N VAL A 492 0.72 12.51 23.42
CA VAL A 492 0.35 13.90 23.14
C VAL A 492 -0.11 14.54 24.44
N ARG A 493 0.37 15.75 24.72
CA ARG A 493 -0.03 16.53 25.90
C ARG A 493 -0.47 17.92 25.44
N MET A 494 -1.64 18.36 25.89
CA MET A 494 -2.19 19.69 25.59
C MET A 494 -2.33 20.48 26.88
N ARG A 495 -1.66 21.63 26.98
CA ARG A 495 -1.69 22.46 28.19
C ARG A 495 -3.04 23.16 28.30
N VAL A 496 -3.65 23.07 29.49
CA VAL A 496 -4.97 23.61 29.79
C VAL A 496 -4.96 24.52 31.02
N GLY A 497 -4.23 24.13 32.07
CA GLY A 497 -4.19 24.88 33.33
C GLY A 497 -2.80 25.02 33.91
N GLY A 498 -2.60 26.09 34.67
CA GLY A 498 -1.40 26.38 35.45
C GLY A 498 -1.67 26.33 36.95
N GLY A 499 -0.61 26.43 37.76
CA GLY A 499 -0.67 26.36 39.22
C GLY A 499 -0.74 24.92 39.75
N PHE A 500 -0.70 24.76 41.08
CA PHE A 500 -0.78 23.46 41.74
C PHE A 500 -2.03 23.35 42.62
N TRP A 501 -2.46 22.12 42.91
CA TRP A 501 -3.59 21.86 43.82
C TRP A 501 -3.08 21.54 45.23
N ARG A 502 -3.52 22.30 46.24
CA ARG A 502 -3.38 21.96 47.67
C ARG A 502 -4.76 21.89 48.31
N ARG A 503 -5.05 20.81 49.07
CA ARG A 503 -6.32 20.71 49.82
C ARG A 503 -6.45 21.93 50.77
N GLY A 504 -7.39 22.83 50.48
CA GLY A 504 -7.66 24.04 51.28
C GLY A 504 -6.94 25.32 50.85
N ALA A 505 -6.20 25.33 49.73
CA ALA A 505 -5.50 26.50 49.19
C ALA A 505 -5.55 26.51 47.64
N GLU A 506 -4.57 27.13 46.98
CA GLU A 506 -4.49 27.36 45.52
C GLU A 506 -5.06 26.22 44.65
N THR A 507 -5.86 26.62 43.65
CA THR A 507 -6.55 25.74 42.71
C THR A 507 -6.06 26.03 41.28
N PRO A 508 -5.81 25.03 40.42
CA PRO A 508 -5.41 25.26 39.05
C PRO A 508 -6.40 26.16 38.31
N SER A 509 -5.86 27.11 37.54
CA SER A 509 -6.62 28.04 36.69
C SER A 509 -6.30 27.79 35.23
N ALA A 510 -7.22 28.15 34.33
CA ALA A 510 -6.97 28.03 32.89
C ALA A 510 -5.80 28.94 32.50
N VAL A 511 -4.92 28.44 31.62
CA VAL A 511 -3.84 29.26 31.06
C VAL A 511 -4.36 30.16 29.94
N LYS A 512 -3.65 31.28 29.70
CA LYS A 512 -3.93 32.18 28.58
C LYS A 512 -3.69 31.49 27.25
N TRP A 513 -4.23 32.06 26.17
CA TRP A 513 -4.16 31.47 24.82
C TRP A 513 -2.72 31.18 24.40
N GLU A 514 -1.80 32.13 24.58
CA GLU A 514 -0.38 32.02 24.24
C GLU A 514 0.34 30.83 24.92
N ASP A 515 -0.16 30.40 26.09
CA ASP A 515 0.41 29.32 26.88
C ASP A 515 -0.23 27.95 26.58
N ARG A 516 -1.24 27.87 25.69
CA ARG A 516 -1.97 26.65 25.33
C ARG A 516 -1.20 25.74 24.37
N ILE A 517 0.05 25.45 24.67
CA ILE A 517 0.92 24.62 23.83
C ILE A 517 0.49 23.15 23.77
N THR A 518 0.86 22.47 22.68
CA THR A 518 0.73 21.02 22.52
C THR A 518 2.13 20.41 22.39
N GLU A 519 2.41 19.31 23.09
CA GLU A 519 3.66 18.54 22.99
C GLU A 519 3.37 17.13 22.48
N ILE A 520 4.26 16.60 21.64
CA ILE A 520 4.32 15.18 21.26
C ILE A 520 5.61 14.60 21.83
N ARG A 521 5.47 13.52 22.61
CA ARG A 521 6.57 12.81 23.26
C ARG A 521 6.70 11.41 22.68
N GLU A 522 7.91 11.04 22.27
CA GLU A 522 8.19 9.72 21.68
C GLU A 522 8.32 8.65 22.77
N GLY A 523 7.55 7.58 22.64
CA GLY A 523 7.60 6.41 23.51
C GLY A 523 6.27 6.07 24.18
N SER A 524 6.31 5.04 25.02
CA SER A 524 5.19 4.56 25.83
C SER A 524 5.20 5.13 27.25
N TRP A 525 4.08 4.98 27.96
CA TRP A 525 4.02 5.37 29.36
C TRP A 525 4.96 4.54 30.23
N SER A 526 5.61 5.20 31.18
CA SER A 526 6.33 4.54 32.28
C SER A 526 5.39 4.34 33.46
N TYR A 527 4.73 3.18 33.53
CA TYR A 527 3.78 2.86 34.60
C TYR A 527 4.45 2.58 35.94
N VAL A 528 3.93 3.18 37.00
CA VAL A 528 4.43 3.03 38.37
C VAL A 528 3.46 2.28 39.29
N ALA A 529 2.15 2.36 39.02
CA ALA A 529 1.13 1.61 39.76
C ALA A 529 -0.16 1.48 38.94
N GLY A 530 -0.55 0.27 38.56
CA GLY A 530 -1.75 0.06 37.75
C GLY A 530 -1.71 0.86 36.44
N SER A 531 -2.70 1.72 36.22
CA SER A 531 -2.77 2.63 35.07
C SER A 531 -2.12 4.00 35.30
N ILE A 532 -1.45 4.22 36.45
CA ILE A 532 -0.76 5.47 36.78
C ILE A 532 0.68 5.40 36.27
N GLY A 533 1.10 6.41 35.50
CA GLY A 533 2.44 6.48 34.93
C GLY A 533 2.97 7.88 34.68
N ARG A 534 4.13 7.93 34.03
CA ARG A 534 4.79 9.15 33.55
C ARG A 534 4.96 9.10 32.04
N ALA A 535 4.72 10.22 31.37
CA ALA A 535 4.93 10.38 29.94
C ALA A 535 6.43 10.29 29.62
N PRO A 536 6.81 9.92 28.38
CA PRO A 536 8.21 9.91 27.97
C PRO A 536 8.88 11.29 28.11
N ALA A 537 10.18 11.31 28.36
CA ALA A 537 10.94 12.55 28.52
C ALA A 537 11.25 13.25 27.19
N LYS A 538 11.41 12.47 26.10
CA LYS A 538 11.81 12.99 24.78
C LYS A 538 10.64 13.67 24.08
N VAL A 539 10.64 15.00 24.07
CA VAL A 539 9.73 15.81 23.24
C VAL A 539 10.27 15.82 21.81
N VAL A 540 9.43 15.43 20.84
CA VAL A 540 9.79 15.34 19.42
C VAL A 540 9.06 16.35 18.56
N GLY A 541 7.99 16.97 19.07
CA GLY A 541 7.37 18.10 18.42
C GLY A 541 6.48 18.92 19.32
N THR A 542 6.29 20.19 18.96
CA THR A 542 5.44 21.13 19.67
C THR A 542 4.62 21.97 18.71
N ALA A 543 3.37 22.27 19.08
CA ALA A 543 2.57 23.32 18.43
C ALA A 543 2.32 24.45 19.43
N THR A 544 2.73 25.66 19.04
CA THR A 544 2.58 26.88 19.83
C THR A 544 1.57 27.80 19.13
N PRO A 545 0.55 28.30 19.83
CA PRO A 545 -0.39 29.24 19.23
C PRO A 545 0.32 30.57 18.92
N ILE A 546 0.00 31.16 17.78
CA ILE A 546 0.49 32.48 17.35
C ILE A 546 -0.71 33.40 17.08
N GLU A 547 -0.46 34.71 17.08
CA GLU A 547 -1.50 35.69 16.80
C GLU A 547 -1.98 35.54 15.34
N PRO A 548 -3.28 35.31 15.10
CA PRO A 548 -3.80 35.15 13.75
C PRO A 548 -3.87 36.51 13.04
N SER A 549 -3.54 36.53 11.75
CA SER A 549 -3.83 37.72 10.91
C SER A 549 -5.34 37.93 10.77
N GLU A 550 -5.77 39.13 10.38
CA GLU A 550 -7.20 39.52 10.29
C GLU A 550 -8.11 38.57 9.48
N GLN A 551 -7.55 37.79 8.55
CA GLN A 551 -8.30 36.87 7.70
C GLN A 551 -8.55 35.48 8.31
N TRP A 552 -7.85 35.13 9.40
CA TRP A 552 -7.86 33.80 10.02
C TRP A 552 -8.37 33.86 11.46
N ASN A 553 -8.98 32.78 11.95
CA ASN A 553 -9.53 32.74 13.31
C ASN A 553 -8.55 32.16 14.34
N ALA A 554 -7.66 31.27 13.91
CA ALA A 554 -6.62 30.69 14.76
C ALA A 554 -5.35 30.41 13.93
N SER A 555 -4.20 30.44 14.58
CA SER A 555 -2.91 30.16 13.93
C SER A 555 -1.97 29.45 14.90
N TRP A 556 -1.18 28.51 14.38
CA TRP A 556 -0.23 27.70 15.13
C TRP A 556 1.11 27.65 14.41
N LYS A 557 2.20 27.73 15.17
CA LYS A 557 3.57 27.46 14.70
C LYS A 557 4.03 26.10 15.22
N PHE A 558 4.48 25.25 14.32
CA PHE A 558 5.01 23.92 14.65
C PHE A 558 6.52 23.97 14.79
N SER A 559 7.07 23.09 15.64
CA SER A 559 8.52 22.90 15.76
C SER A 559 9.17 22.31 14.51
N THR A 560 8.36 21.84 13.55
CA THR A 560 8.80 21.37 12.23
C THR A 560 9.14 22.52 11.29
N GLY A 561 8.80 23.77 11.65
CA GLY A 561 8.94 24.97 10.82
C GLY A 561 7.62 25.44 10.20
N ASP A 562 6.59 24.58 10.18
CA ASP A 562 5.32 24.86 9.51
C ASP A 562 4.39 25.77 10.31
N GLU A 563 3.62 26.59 9.62
CA GLU A 563 2.56 27.43 10.18
C GLU A 563 1.19 26.96 9.66
N LEU A 564 0.28 26.65 10.58
CA LEU A 564 -1.10 26.27 10.31
C LEU A 564 -2.03 27.44 10.63
N MET A 565 -2.81 27.87 9.64
CA MET A 565 -3.85 28.89 9.79
C MET A 565 -5.23 28.26 9.58
N ILE A 566 -6.19 28.61 10.44
CA ILE A 566 -7.53 28.00 10.47
C ILE A 566 -8.59 29.09 10.46
N ARG A 567 -9.59 28.92 9.59
CA ARG A 567 -10.78 29.77 9.49
C ARG A 567 -12.03 28.90 9.53
N TRP A 568 -13.04 29.36 10.24
CA TRP A 568 -14.34 28.70 10.35
C TRP A 568 -15.46 29.70 10.05
N GLU A 569 -16.21 29.47 8.98
CA GLU A 569 -17.35 30.32 8.59
C GLU A 569 -18.68 29.63 8.95
N ALA A 570 -19.49 30.28 9.79
CA ALA A 570 -20.84 29.86 10.10
C ALA A 570 -21.84 30.54 9.15
N SER A 571 -22.01 30.02 7.92
CA SER A 571 -23.04 30.49 6.99
C SER A 571 -24.14 29.43 6.82
N THR A 572 -25.38 29.87 6.57
CA THR A 572 -26.62 29.07 6.61
C THR A 572 -26.77 28.04 5.50
N SER A 573 -25.82 27.95 4.57
CA SER A 573 -25.91 27.04 3.41
C SER A 573 -24.73 26.08 3.29
N GLN A 574 -23.57 26.40 3.88
CA GLN A 574 -22.36 25.58 3.99
C GLN A 574 -21.49 26.15 5.12
N SER A 575 -21.38 25.43 6.25
CA SER A 575 -20.36 25.74 7.26
C SER A 575 -19.02 25.17 6.79
N GLY A 576 -18.06 26.02 6.44
CA GLY A 576 -16.80 25.58 5.84
C GLY A 576 -15.59 25.80 6.74
N LEU A 577 -14.99 24.73 7.24
CA LEU A 577 -13.63 24.76 7.79
C LEU A 577 -12.64 25.02 6.64
N ARG A 578 -11.79 26.02 6.76
CA ARG A 578 -10.68 26.25 5.83
C ARG A 578 -9.38 26.24 6.60
N CYS A 579 -8.39 25.54 6.06
CA CYS A 579 -7.04 25.50 6.61
C CYS A 579 -6.04 25.88 5.53
N HIS A 580 -5.02 26.63 5.91
CA HIS A 580 -3.88 26.93 5.07
C HIS A 580 -2.61 26.53 5.82
N LEU A 581 -1.70 25.89 5.10
CA LEU A 581 -0.38 25.50 5.59
C LEU A 581 0.65 26.35 4.86
N LYS A 582 1.51 27.01 5.64
CA LYS A 582 2.70 27.68 5.13
C LYS A 582 3.90 26.87 5.59
N THR A 583 4.58 26.28 4.63
CA THR A 583 5.73 25.39 4.82
C THR A 583 7.00 26.21 4.56
N GLU A 584 8.06 26.03 5.36
CA GLU A 584 9.36 26.72 5.13
C GLU A 584 10.20 26.05 4.01
N THR A 585 9.71 24.99 3.38
CA THR A 585 10.43 24.26 2.33
C THR A 585 10.60 25.06 1.03
N SER A 586 11.55 24.64 0.20
CA SER A 586 11.95 25.25 -1.08
C SER A 586 10.77 25.61 -1.99
N SER A 587 11.01 26.54 -2.92
CA SER A 587 10.04 27.03 -3.92
C SER A 587 9.33 25.95 -4.75
N ASP A 588 9.84 24.72 -4.72
CA ASP A 588 9.56 23.69 -5.73
C ASP A 588 8.46 22.71 -5.28
N THR A 589 8.08 22.72 -3.99
CA THR A 589 6.99 21.88 -3.48
C THR A 589 5.92 22.69 -2.76
N THR A 590 4.67 22.55 -3.19
CA THR A 590 3.52 23.21 -2.55
C THR A 590 2.71 22.19 -1.77
N VAL A 591 2.35 22.51 -0.53
CA VAL A 591 1.50 21.64 0.32
C VAL A 591 0.11 22.26 0.45
N LYS A 592 -0.95 21.47 0.27
CA LYS A 592 -2.34 21.88 0.51
C LYS A 592 -3.05 20.90 1.43
N LEU A 593 -3.84 21.45 2.34
CA LEU A 593 -4.76 20.68 3.17
C LEU A 593 -6.20 20.87 2.68
N LEU A 594 -6.80 19.81 2.15
CA LEU A 594 -8.14 19.83 1.56
C LEU A 594 -9.16 19.24 2.53
N VAL A 595 -10.36 19.82 2.56
CA VAL A 595 -11.48 19.30 3.37
C VAL A 595 -12.06 18.05 2.72
N GLY A 596 -12.36 17.04 3.54
CA GLY A 596 -12.92 15.77 3.11
C GLY A 596 -11.87 14.78 2.60
N ARG A 597 -12.36 13.63 2.17
CA ARG A 597 -11.62 12.56 1.50
C ARG A 597 -11.44 12.94 0.04
N LYS A 598 -10.21 13.22 -0.39
CA LYS A 598 -9.86 13.59 -1.77
C LYS A 598 -8.93 12.56 -2.39
N MET A 599 -8.73 12.62 -3.71
CA MET A 599 -7.83 11.73 -4.45
C MET A 599 -8.14 10.23 -4.22
N GLN A 600 -7.16 9.42 -3.82
CA GLN A 600 -7.34 7.98 -3.59
C GLN A 600 -8.31 7.63 -2.44
N TYR A 601 -8.59 8.59 -1.54
CA TYR A 601 -9.49 8.37 -0.40
C TYR A 601 -10.96 8.59 -0.75
N GLN A 602 -11.27 9.14 -1.93
CA GLN A 602 -12.65 9.37 -2.37
C GLN A 602 -13.46 8.06 -2.42
N ARG A 603 -14.66 8.08 -1.85
CA ARG A 603 -15.55 6.93 -1.85
C ARG A 603 -16.17 6.78 -3.25
N ARG A 604 -16.05 5.59 -3.84
CA ARG A 604 -16.77 5.28 -5.08
C ARG A 604 -18.17 4.77 -4.75
N ASN A 605 -19.19 5.41 -5.30
CA ASN A 605 -20.56 4.92 -5.23
C ASN A 605 -20.69 3.59 -6.00
N THR A 606 -20.81 2.47 -5.29
CA THR A 606 -21.16 1.15 -5.87
C THR A 606 -22.65 1.05 -6.27
N GLY A 607 -23.31 2.19 -6.52
CA GLY A 607 -24.75 2.27 -6.81
C GLY A 607 -25.13 2.57 -8.26
N SER A 608 -24.20 3.02 -9.12
CA SER A 608 -24.51 3.30 -10.52
C SER A 608 -23.89 2.27 -11.44
N ARG A 609 -24.64 1.19 -11.69
CA ARG A 609 -24.39 0.32 -12.84
C ARG A 609 -25.04 1.02 -14.04
N ASN A 610 -24.23 1.30 -15.06
CA ASN A 610 -24.54 1.88 -16.38
C ASN A 610 -24.32 3.40 -16.51
N LYS A 611 -23.14 3.77 -17.03
CA LYS A 611 -22.94 4.48 -18.31
C LYS A 611 -21.44 4.69 -18.55
N GLU A 612 -20.89 3.93 -19.48
CA GLU A 612 -19.64 4.25 -20.16
C GLU A 612 -19.88 5.28 -21.27
N TYR A 613 -18.76 5.85 -21.73
CA TYR A 613 -18.53 6.84 -22.80
C TYR A 613 -18.74 8.31 -22.44
N GLU A 614 -17.66 9.00 -22.04
CA GLU A 614 -16.86 9.88 -22.92
C GLU A 614 -15.68 10.48 -22.13
N GLU A 615 -14.47 10.32 -22.67
CA GLU A 615 -13.30 11.10 -22.26
C GLU A 615 -13.37 12.52 -22.84
N ASN A 616 -12.77 13.45 -22.10
CA ASN A 616 -12.43 14.83 -22.47
C ASN A 616 -13.57 15.85 -22.57
N THR A 617 -13.90 16.50 -21.45
CA THR A 617 -13.62 17.93 -21.17
C THR A 617 -14.33 18.38 -19.89
N ASN A 618 -13.72 19.32 -19.16
CA ASN A 618 -14.23 20.04 -18.00
C ASN A 618 -14.15 19.33 -16.63
N ILE A 619 -12.94 19.37 -16.06
CA ILE A 619 -12.73 19.51 -14.62
C ILE A 619 -13.32 20.86 -14.22
N VAL A 620 -14.61 20.94 -13.88
CA VAL A 620 -15.24 21.85 -12.88
C VAL A 620 -16.73 21.45 -12.82
N ALA A 621 -17.24 21.26 -11.61
CA ALA A 621 -18.67 21.13 -11.25
C ALA A 621 -19.34 19.76 -11.44
N ALA A 622 -19.01 18.82 -10.53
CA ALA A 622 -19.97 17.82 -10.06
C ALA A 622 -19.69 17.46 -8.59
N ASP A 623 -19.59 18.49 -7.72
CA ASP A 623 -19.29 18.33 -6.27
C ASP A 623 -20.54 18.54 -5.40
N HIS A 624 -21.75 18.39 -5.96
CA HIS A 624 -22.99 18.66 -5.24
C HIS A 624 -23.95 17.49 -5.39
N LEU A 625 -23.86 16.54 -4.46
CA LEU A 625 -24.95 15.81 -3.79
C LEU A 625 -24.38 14.59 -3.04
N GLU A 626 -23.47 14.81 -2.10
CA GLU A 626 -23.15 13.81 -1.08
C GLU A 626 -23.45 14.41 0.30
N GLY A 627 -24.14 13.64 1.15
CA GLY A 627 -24.69 14.13 2.41
C GLY A 627 -23.62 14.74 3.31
N ASP A 628 -23.83 16.01 3.67
CA ASP A 628 -22.98 16.93 4.44
C ASP A 628 -22.41 16.37 5.78
N GLY A 629 -22.84 15.19 6.22
CA GLY A 629 -22.40 14.52 7.45
C GLY A 629 -21.38 13.38 7.29
N GLU A 630 -21.11 12.87 6.08
CA GLU A 630 -20.14 11.76 5.88
C GLU A 630 -18.69 12.22 5.69
N GLU A 631 -18.47 13.40 5.11
CA GLU A 631 -17.15 14.03 4.97
C GLU A 631 -16.71 14.77 6.24
N ASP A 632 -17.64 14.91 7.20
CA ASP A 632 -17.44 15.66 8.43
C ASP A 632 -16.31 15.07 9.29
N GLY A 633 -15.29 15.89 9.52
CA GLY A 633 -14.10 15.52 10.28
C GLY A 633 -12.92 15.00 9.45
N PHE A 634 -13.10 14.73 8.16
CA PHE A 634 -12.00 14.31 7.27
C PHE A 634 -11.27 15.48 6.64
N MET A 635 -9.96 15.31 6.45
CA MET A 635 -9.10 16.19 5.67
C MET A 635 -8.05 15.36 4.93
N THR A 636 -7.64 15.80 3.75
CA THR A 636 -6.61 15.15 2.93
C THR A 636 -5.43 16.11 2.72
N LEU A 637 -4.22 15.67 3.07
CA LEU A 637 -2.98 16.39 2.79
C LEU A 637 -2.49 16.01 1.39
N VAL A 638 -2.21 17.03 0.56
CA VAL A 638 -1.76 16.87 -0.83
C VAL A 638 -0.49 17.67 -1.05
N ARG A 639 0.55 17.02 -1.57
CA ARG A 639 1.80 17.66 -2.02
C ARG A 639 1.83 17.77 -3.53
N PHE A 640 2.24 18.93 -4.02
CA PHE A 640 2.47 19.22 -5.43
C PHE A 640 3.97 19.39 -5.63
N SER A 641 4.52 18.71 -6.62
CA SER A 641 5.92 18.84 -7.06
C SER A 641 5.94 18.90 -8.59
N GLU A 642 7.11 19.14 -9.18
CA GLU A 642 7.29 19.02 -10.64
C GLU A 642 6.87 17.63 -11.15
N ASP A 643 7.25 16.56 -10.42
CA ASP A 643 6.85 15.18 -10.75
C ASP A 643 5.36 14.88 -10.51
N ASN A 644 4.68 15.69 -9.69
CA ASN A 644 3.27 15.49 -9.31
C ASN A 644 2.48 16.80 -9.43
N PRO A 645 2.28 17.33 -10.65
CA PRO A 645 1.62 18.63 -10.86
C PRO A 645 0.12 18.58 -10.52
N ILE A 646 -0.50 17.40 -10.58
CA ILE A 646 -1.89 17.15 -10.19
C ILE A 646 -2.03 16.95 -8.67
N GLY A 647 -0.90 16.77 -7.98
CA GLY A 647 -0.80 16.54 -6.55
C GLY A 647 -0.86 15.06 -6.15
N LYS A 648 -0.02 14.67 -5.21
CA LYS A 648 -0.01 13.35 -4.55
C LYS A 648 -0.62 13.50 -3.15
N ALA A 649 -1.65 12.72 -2.85
CA ALA A 649 -2.24 12.72 -1.51
C ALA A 649 -1.39 11.84 -0.59
N THR A 650 -0.79 12.45 0.43
CA THR A 650 0.21 11.82 1.28
C THR A 650 -0.29 11.51 2.68
N ALA A 651 -1.40 12.13 3.12
CA ALA A 651 -2.05 11.79 4.37
C ALA A 651 -3.57 12.00 4.34
N LEU A 652 -4.30 11.19 5.12
CA LEU A 652 -5.70 11.36 5.44
C LEU A 652 -5.85 11.49 6.96
N LEU A 653 -6.50 12.57 7.40
CA LEU A 653 -6.78 12.81 8.81
C LEU A 653 -8.28 12.71 9.06
N ASN A 654 -8.67 12.09 10.17
CA ASN A 654 -9.96 12.35 10.81
C ASN A 654 -9.71 13.08 12.13
N TRP A 655 -9.81 14.41 12.11
CA TRP A 655 -9.48 15.24 13.27
C TRP A 655 -10.50 15.13 14.41
N LYS A 656 -11.72 14.65 14.12
CA LYS A 656 -12.74 14.38 15.16
C LYS A 656 -12.48 13.08 15.92
N LEU A 657 -12.06 12.04 15.20
CA LEU A 657 -11.73 10.73 15.78
C LEU A 657 -10.26 10.63 16.23
N LEU A 658 -9.44 11.63 15.90
CA LEU A 658 -7.98 11.66 16.09
C LEU A 658 -7.29 10.43 15.50
N VAL A 659 -7.63 10.13 14.24
CA VAL A 659 -7.03 9.05 13.46
C VAL A 659 -6.32 9.66 12.26
N VAL A 660 -5.12 9.17 11.96
CA VAL A 660 -4.34 9.62 10.82
C VAL A 660 -3.76 8.43 10.06
N GLU A 661 -3.86 8.46 8.74
CA GLU A 661 -3.16 7.58 7.82
C GLU A 661 -2.20 8.43 6.98
N PHE A 662 -0.94 8.03 6.85
CA PHE A 662 0.05 8.82 6.10
C PHE A 662 1.14 7.95 5.47
N SER A 663 1.68 8.41 4.36
CA SER A 663 2.71 7.71 3.61
C SER A 663 4.06 7.75 4.33
N PRO A 664 4.99 6.82 4.05
CA PRO A 664 6.31 6.78 4.70
C PRO A 664 7.14 8.07 4.55
N GLU A 665 6.89 8.86 3.50
CA GLU A 665 7.55 10.13 3.22
C GLU A 665 7.04 11.28 4.12
N GLU A 666 5.88 11.13 4.77
CA GLU A 666 5.32 12.15 5.67
C GLU A 666 5.76 11.92 7.12
N ASP A 667 6.18 13.00 7.77
CA ASP A 667 6.57 12.94 9.17
C ASP A 667 5.37 12.74 10.10
N ALA A 668 5.40 11.68 10.92
CA ALA A 668 4.35 11.35 11.87
C ALA A 668 4.04 12.48 12.85
N VAL A 669 5.07 13.19 13.34
CA VAL A 669 4.91 14.27 14.32
C VAL A 669 4.20 15.46 13.69
N PHE A 670 4.57 15.85 12.47
CA PHE A 670 3.87 16.86 11.68
C PHE A 670 2.37 16.53 11.52
N VAL A 671 2.04 15.32 11.06
CA VAL A 671 0.65 14.90 10.82
C VAL A 671 -0.17 14.87 12.11
N LEU A 672 0.43 14.44 13.23
CA LEU A 672 -0.22 14.47 14.54
C LEU A 672 -0.46 15.91 15.03
N LEU A 673 0.55 16.79 14.96
CA LEU A 673 0.42 18.20 15.34
C LEU A 673 -0.70 18.87 14.54
N LEU A 674 -0.76 18.61 13.23
CA LEU A 674 -1.80 19.10 12.34
C LEU A 674 -3.19 18.67 12.82
N CYS A 675 -3.39 17.37 13.02
CA CYS A 675 -4.65 16.78 13.47
C CYS A 675 -5.14 17.36 14.81
N ILE A 676 -4.26 17.48 15.80
CA ILE A 676 -4.58 17.98 17.14
C ILE A 676 -4.86 19.48 17.13
N SER A 677 -4.09 20.26 16.37
CA SER A 677 -4.26 21.72 16.29
C SER A 677 -5.59 22.08 15.64
N ILE A 678 -6.00 21.35 14.60
CA ILE A 678 -7.32 21.48 13.99
C ILE A 678 -8.41 21.17 15.03
N LEU A 679 -8.30 20.04 15.74
CA LEU A 679 -9.30 19.66 16.73
C LEU A 679 -9.46 20.71 17.83
N ARG A 680 -8.33 21.22 18.37
CA ARG A 680 -8.34 22.24 19.41
C ARG A 680 -8.98 23.54 18.92
N SER A 681 -8.55 24.04 17.77
CA SER A 681 -9.10 25.28 17.20
C SER A 681 -10.58 25.16 16.88
N VAL A 682 -11.02 24.05 16.27
CA VAL A 682 -12.45 23.88 15.93
C VAL A 682 -13.31 23.74 17.19
N SER A 683 -12.82 23.05 18.22
CA SER A 683 -13.54 22.96 19.50
C SER A 683 -13.77 24.35 20.11
N GLU A 684 -12.72 25.17 20.14
CA GLU A 684 -12.78 26.54 20.67
C GLU A 684 -13.70 27.44 19.83
N LEU A 685 -13.56 27.42 18.51
CA LEU A 685 -14.36 28.25 17.59
C LEU A 685 -15.85 27.87 17.63
N ARG A 686 -16.17 26.58 17.77
CA ARG A 686 -17.55 26.10 17.89
C ARG A 686 -18.10 26.20 19.31
N LYS A 687 -17.24 26.45 20.31
CA LYS A 687 -17.58 26.41 21.75
C LYS A 687 -18.21 25.08 22.17
N GLU A 688 -17.81 24.01 21.52
CA GLU A 688 -18.30 22.65 21.73
C GLU A 688 -17.13 21.69 21.96
N ASP A 689 -17.33 20.65 22.78
CA ASP A 689 -16.34 19.58 22.94
C ASP A 689 -16.38 18.64 21.73
N VAL A 690 -15.89 19.12 20.60
CA VAL A 690 -15.74 18.33 19.39
C VAL A 690 -14.63 17.30 19.67
N GLY A 691 -14.83 16.04 19.29
CA GLY A 691 -13.80 15.00 19.49
C GLY A 691 -13.55 14.54 20.93
N ASN A 692 -14.43 14.89 21.88
CA ASN A 692 -14.38 14.41 23.28
C ASN A 692 -13.06 14.74 24.00
N LEU A 693 -12.54 15.96 23.85
CA LEU A 693 -11.36 16.45 24.55
C LEU A 693 -11.52 16.42 26.08
N LEU A 694 -12.75 16.53 26.60
CA LEU A 694 -13.02 16.49 28.04
C LEU A 694 -12.91 15.09 28.67
N ILE A 695 -12.76 14.02 27.87
CA ILE A 695 -12.48 12.69 28.40
C ILE A 695 -11.05 12.66 28.94
N ARG A 696 -10.94 12.34 30.24
CA ARG A 696 -9.70 12.37 31.04
C ARG A 696 -9.33 11.01 31.64
N ARG A 697 -9.73 9.94 30.96
CA ARG A 697 -9.43 8.56 31.37
C ARG A 697 -9.16 7.71 30.14
N ARG A 698 -8.41 6.62 30.33
CA ARG A 698 -8.22 5.64 29.28
C ARG A 698 -9.52 4.94 28.95
N LEU A 699 -9.93 5.04 27.69
CA LEU A 699 -11.05 4.27 27.15
C LEU A 699 -10.58 2.84 26.87
N LYS A 700 -11.47 1.87 27.08
CA LYS A 700 -11.15 0.48 26.79
C LYS A 700 -11.10 0.26 25.28
N GLU A 701 -9.91 0.03 24.75
CA GLU A 701 -9.71 -0.42 23.39
C GLU A 701 -9.92 -1.93 23.28
N ALA A 702 -10.25 -2.40 22.07
CA ALA A 702 -10.29 -3.82 21.76
C ALA A 702 -8.95 -4.46 22.16
N ARG A 703 -8.98 -5.70 22.64
CA ARG A 703 -7.73 -6.37 22.99
C ARG A 703 -6.86 -6.49 21.75
N LEU A 704 -5.57 -6.25 21.95
CA LEU A 704 -4.58 -6.37 20.89
C LEU A 704 -4.71 -7.72 20.19
N GLY A 705 -4.94 -7.68 18.88
CA GLY A 705 -5.11 -8.87 18.08
C GLY A 705 -6.56 -9.32 17.84
N ASP A 706 -7.57 -8.69 18.45
CA ASP A 706 -8.98 -9.12 18.30
C ASP A 706 -9.66 -8.41 17.12
N ARG A 707 -9.55 -7.07 17.05
CA ARG A 707 -10.13 -6.20 16.00
C ARG A 707 -9.14 -5.13 15.53
N ASP A 708 -7.97 -5.56 15.05
CA ASP A 708 -6.95 -4.62 14.60
C ASP A 708 -7.43 -3.81 13.39
N TRP A 709 -7.02 -2.54 13.32
CA TRP A 709 -7.56 -1.57 12.38
C TRP A 709 -7.02 -1.81 10.98
N ALA A 710 -7.91 -2.09 10.02
CA ALA A 710 -7.55 -2.31 8.62
C ALA A 710 -6.44 -3.38 8.43
N SER A 711 -6.30 -4.32 9.36
CA SER A 711 -5.30 -5.39 9.29
C SER A 711 -5.64 -6.44 8.24
N VAL A 712 -6.93 -6.55 7.89
CA VAL A 712 -7.42 -7.40 6.81
C VAL A 712 -8.45 -6.61 6.01
N ILE A 713 -8.26 -6.52 4.70
CA ILE A 713 -9.18 -5.83 3.77
C ILE A 713 -9.61 -6.83 2.71
N LEU A 714 -10.91 -6.89 2.43
CA LEU A 714 -11.48 -7.78 1.43
C LEU A 714 -11.42 -7.11 0.05
N HIS A 715 -10.90 -7.82 -0.94
CA HIS A 715 -10.99 -7.34 -2.31
C HIS A 715 -12.45 -7.34 -2.77
N PRO A 716 -12.92 -6.32 -3.53
CA PRO A 716 -14.31 -6.25 -3.99
C PRO A 716 -14.82 -7.49 -4.73
N SER A 717 -13.96 -8.24 -5.43
CA SER A 717 -14.31 -9.51 -6.08
C SER A 717 -14.75 -10.61 -5.11
N SER A 718 -14.31 -10.52 -3.85
CA SER A 718 -14.67 -11.47 -2.78
C SER A 718 -15.76 -10.94 -1.85
N CYS A 719 -16.21 -9.70 -2.03
CA CYS A 719 -17.34 -9.14 -1.30
C CYS A 719 -18.63 -9.84 -1.72
N SER A 720 -19.39 -10.32 -0.74
CA SER A 720 -20.74 -10.83 -0.94
C SER A 720 -21.67 -10.24 0.12
N PRO A 721 -23.00 -10.22 -0.11
CA PRO A 721 -23.95 -9.79 0.91
C PRO A 721 -23.84 -10.60 2.22
N SER A 722 -23.31 -11.82 2.15
CA SER A 722 -23.06 -12.69 3.30
C SER A 722 -21.78 -12.36 4.07
N ILE A 723 -20.91 -11.49 3.53
CA ILE A 723 -19.64 -11.06 4.14
C ILE A 723 -19.70 -9.53 4.27
N SER A 724 -20.49 -9.04 5.22
CA SER A 724 -20.68 -7.61 5.49
C SER A 724 -20.06 -7.24 6.84
N SER A 725 -18.74 -7.00 6.88
CA SER A 725 -18.09 -6.43 8.06
C SER A 725 -17.43 -5.10 7.69
N PRO A 726 -17.72 -4.00 8.41
CA PRO A 726 -17.06 -2.72 8.17
C PRO A 726 -15.56 -2.78 8.47
N HIS A 727 -15.11 -3.75 9.29
CA HIS A 727 -13.71 -3.97 9.61
C HIS A 727 -12.91 -4.66 8.49
N LEU A 728 -13.57 -5.12 7.43
CA LEU A 728 -12.94 -5.69 6.23
C LEU A 728 -12.80 -4.69 5.09
N GLN A 729 -13.06 -3.42 5.35
CA GLN A 729 -12.90 -2.31 4.42
C GLN A 729 -11.81 -1.36 4.92
N PRO A 730 -11.28 -0.47 4.06
CA PRO A 730 -10.42 0.62 4.52
C PRO A 730 -11.11 1.39 5.66
N TRP A 731 -10.34 1.79 6.68
CA TRP A 731 -10.92 2.33 7.92
C TRP A 731 -11.78 3.57 7.67
N TYR A 732 -11.40 4.39 6.70
CA TYR A 732 -12.08 5.64 6.34
C TYR A 732 -13.43 5.42 5.65
N CYS A 733 -13.77 4.19 5.25
CA CYS A 733 -15.11 3.85 4.73
C CYS A 733 -16.17 3.83 5.84
N ASN A 734 -15.81 3.41 7.05
CA ASN A 734 -16.71 3.29 8.20
C ASN A 734 -16.02 3.71 9.52
N ALA A 735 -15.32 4.85 9.50
CA ALA A 735 -14.38 5.23 10.55
C ALA A 735 -14.98 5.21 11.97
N LYS A 736 -16.22 5.69 12.15
CA LYS A 736 -16.90 5.69 13.45
C LYS A 736 -17.09 4.29 14.04
N VAL A 737 -17.31 3.27 13.18
CA VAL A 737 -17.50 1.88 13.61
C VAL A 737 -16.15 1.20 13.80
N VAL A 738 -15.24 1.36 12.84
CA VAL A 738 -13.93 0.70 12.85
C VAL A 738 -13.05 1.20 14.01
N MET A 739 -13.17 2.49 14.35
CA MET A 739 -12.36 3.16 15.37
C MET A 739 -13.06 3.29 16.72
N ALA A 740 -14.24 2.67 16.89
CA ALA A 740 -14.97 2.68 18.15
C ALA A 740 -14.20 1.97 19.28
N SER A 741 -14.27 2.51 20.49
CA SER A 741 -13.83 1.82 21.71
C SER A 741 -14.84 0.74 22.14
N ASP A 742 -14.41 -0.25 22.92
CA ASP A 742 -15.28 -1.33 23.43
C ASP A 742 -16.30 -0.84 24.48
N ASP A 743 -16.10 0.34 25.07
CA ASP A 743 -17.01 0.93 26.06
C ASP A 743 -18.30 1.51 25.42
N ASN A 744 -19.17 0.64 24.91
CA ASN A 744 -20.48 1.02 24.34
C ASN A 744 -21.62 1.14 25.37
N SER A 745 -21.32 1.09 26.67
CA SER A 745 -22.30 1.33 27.73
C SER A 745 -22.19 2.77 28.23
N ARG A 746 -23.23 3.58 28.00
CA ARG A 746 -23.54 4.89 28.62
C ARG A 746 -22.39 5.47 29.45
N LEU A 747 -21.72 6.53 28.95
CA LEU A 747 -20.79 7.36 29.72
C LEU A 747 -21.30 7.49 31.16
N PRO A 748 -20.75 6.74 32.13
CA PRO A 748 -21.16 6.88 33.52
C PRO A 748 -20.83 8.31 33.90
N THR A 749 -21.74 8.98 34.63
CA THR A 749 -21.51 10.32 35.17
C THR A 749 -20.11 10.35 35.78
N SER A 750 -19.15 10.97 35.09
CA SER A 750 -17.74 10.75 35.35
C SER A 750 -17.36 11.52 36.61
N SER A 751 -17.29 10.79 37.72
CA SER A 751 -16.70 11.24 38.97
C SER A 751 -15.18 11.35 38.78
N TYR A 752 -14.73 12.46 38.21
CA TYR A 752 -13.30 12.80 38.11
C TYR A 752 -12.78 13.21 39.48
N SER A 753 -11.52 12.90 39.77
CA SER A 753 -10.91 13.28 41.04
C SER A 753 -10.89 14.80 41.20
N LEU A 754 -11.21 15.30 42.40
CA LEU A 754 -11.10 16.74 42.72
C LEU A 754 -9.67 17.26 42.48
N VAL A 755 -8.66 16.40 42.60
CA VAL A 755 -7.24 16.75 42.43
C VAL A 755 -6.89 17.04 40.96
N GLU A 756 -7.60 16.43 40.01
CA GLU A 756 -7.41 16.67 38.56
C GLU A 756 -7.89 18.05 38.12
N GLY A 757 -8.74 18.71 38.93
CA GLY A 757 -9.47 19.93 38.56
C GLY A 757 -10.85 19.61 37.99
N GLY A 758 -11.84 20.45 38.30
CA GLY A 758 -13.21 20.25 37.85
C GLY A 758 -13.41 20.54 36.36
N ASP A 759 -14.52 20.06 35.78
CA ASP A 759 -14.86 20.28 34.36
C ASP A 759 -14.85 21.76 33.95
N LYS A 760 -15.16 22.68 34.89
CA LYS A 760 -15.10 24.13 34.64
C LYS A 760 -13.72 24.60 34.19
N LEU A 761 -12.64 24.03 34.74
CA LEU A 761 -11.26 24.36 34.35
C LEU A 761 -11.01 23.97 32.90
N PHE A 762 -11.31 22.73 32.55
CA PHE A 762 -11.05 22.18 31.22
C PHE A 762 -11.94 22.82 30.16
N LYS A 763 -13.22 23.07 30.48
CA LYS A 763 -14.10 23.85 29.59
C LYS A 763 -13.57 25.27 29.37
N ARG A 764 -13.01 25.92 30.40
CA ARG A 764 -12.40 27.25 30.23
C ARG A 764 -11.18 27.24 29.31
N GLY A 765 -10.29 26.27 29.47
CA GLY A 765 -9.09 26.16 28.63
C GLY A 765 -9.32 25.58 27.23
N LEU A 766 -10.52 25.08 26.92
CA LEU A 766 -10.86 24.50 25.61
C LEU A 766 -11.92 25.28 24.81
N ILE A 767 -12.92 25.87 25.47
CA ILE A 767 -14.14 26.38 24.82
C ILE A 767 -14.67 27.72 25.38
N SER A 768 -13.89 28.44 26.21
CA SER A 768 -14.34 29.70 26.83
C SER A 768 -13.77 30.96 26.20
N CYS A 769 -14.64 31.97 26.06
CA CYS A 769 -14.34 33.34 25.68
C CYS A 769 -13.47 34.04 26.73
N GLU A 770 -12.35 34.62 26.33
CA GLU A 770 -11.96 35.95 26.81
C GLU A 770 -12.04 36.89 25.60
N GLN A 771 -13.13 37.65 25.48
CA GLN A 771 -13.06 38.88 24.71
C GLN A 771 -12.22 39.86 25.53
N PRO A 772 -11.26 40.60 24.95
CA PRO A 772 -10.73 41.76 25.62
C PRO A 772 -11.87 42.76 25.76
N THR A 773 -12.40 42.94 26.96
CA THR A 773 -13.22 44.10 27.31
C THR A 773 -12.33 45.33 27.13
N PHE A 774 -12.43 45.97 25.97
CA PHE A 774 -12.02 47.36 25.81
C PHE A 774 -12.92 48.19 26.73
N LEU A 775 -12.41 48.50 27.92
CA LEU A 775 -12.92 49.60 28.72
C LEU A 775 -12.73 50.87 27.91
N HIS A 776 -13.79 51.38 27.30
CA HIS A 776 -13.84 52.77 26.89
C HIS A 776 -13.59 53.64 28.14
N PRO A 777 -12.60 54.54 28.15
CA PRO A 777 -12.50 55.53 29.20
C PRO A 777 -13.67 56.49 29.04
N PHE A 778 -14.46 56.64 30.11
CA PHE A 778 -15.38 57.75 30.25
C PHE A 778 -14.59 59.06 30.15
N ASN A 779 -14.98 59.90 29.19
CA ASN A 779 -14.94 61.36 29.27
C ASN A 779 -16.21 61.90 28.64
#